data_AF-A0A6C0P190-F1
#
_entry.id   AF-A0A6C0P190-F1
#
_cell.length_a   1.000
_cell.length_b   1.000
_cell.length_c   1.000
_cell.angle_alpha   90.00
_cell.angle_beta   90.00
_cell.angle_gamma   90.00
#
_symmetry.space_group_name_H-M   'P 1'
#
loop_
_entity.id
_entity.type
_entity.pdbx_description
1 polymer ?
#
loop_
_entity_poly.entity_id
_entity_poly.type
_entity_poly.pdbx_seq_one_letter_code
_entity_poly.pdbx_strand_id
1 'polypeptide(L)'
;MPKSFPRRIGPTGPAGPIGRVGPIGPIGLIGSTGPTGPTGSTGSTGPAGLTGLQGNAGLAGPVGVSGLAGMPGIDGAIGEIGPAGPAGLQGANGTTGSTGSTGIAGFSSDHAYIYNLGNQTITPGMSIPFDSNGILFGGISHIDGSTDISISSPGDYFVSFSISGASIDQFALFLDGSLMEGSIYGSDDGNQQNMGHAIITVTTVPALLTVRYHNNISILSVQLQTLAGGTQSNVTASVFLQKLGIQVTETVTTSAELLAALNNNATSTINLVAGSYDISTDPVISRTTAVRLNSVSPGAVIQFNLNQEFNFITIGSQVTANVNRIRNLTQGINYASIALAVAAANPLDTIELSPGTYIETVSTATPLVINKTITLRGISSKLTIVQFNVVGSQDFSYLSLRADAILLENIHWVGPTGAGLTQNSIFNVALASFLPLILYQNIMIRYCTFEGGRRTAFIDTNTFTFIGNTIIHTGDRDALVFERIEGTTTVYGNVFRGGATSRRTISIEGDFANDAIQVSNNTATSWLQFVLFNSPTSNTSLLVSENVVNHMTRSGSTVIFLPAAVNFFQNFVSILIDDNIFIQPNPNRLAVYLDYTFGGTSVPSAAQIKVHNNKFSYTLPWGSGTDTVSPLFPVGFSTGAPVGVSLAAFDLIGNVNF
;
A
#
# COMPACT_ATOMS: atom_id res chain seq x y z
N MET A 1 -9.40 -32.83 38.07
CA MET A 1 -8.23 -33.11 38.95
C MET A 1 -8.71 -33.81 40.22
N PRO A 2 -7.90 -34.58 40.97
CA PRO A 2 -6.49 -35.02 40.78
C PRO A 2 -6.36 -36.58 40.97
N LYS A 3 -5.24 -37.32 40.88
CA LYS A 3 -3.80 -37.10 41.17
C LYS A 3 -2.91 -37.98 40.27
N SER A 4 -1.71 -37.44 40.02
CA SER A 4 -0.50 -37.93 39.36
C SER A 4 0.36 -38.89 40.20
N PHE A 5 1.23 -39.70 39.54
CA PHE A 5 2.72 -39.72 39.65
C PHE A 5 3.35 -41.03 39.06
N PRO A 6 4.64 -41.06 38.66
CA PRO A 6 5.04 -41.37 37.28
C PRO A 6 5.95 -42.62 37.14
N ARG A 7 6.20 -43.04 35.88
CA ARG A 7 7.25 -44.02 35.53
C ARG A 7 8.65 -43.40 35.68
N ARG A 8 9.53 -44.17 36.32
CA ARG A 8 10.99 -43.95 36.47
C ARG A 8 11.70 -44.23 35.14
N ILE A 9 12.53 -43.31 34.66
CA ILE A 9 13.51 -43.54 33.57
C ILE A 9 14.90 -43.63 34.21
N GLY A 10 15.76 -44.54 33.70
CA GLY A 10 17.09 -44.83 34.23
C GLY A 10 18.13 -43.72 34.01
N PRO A 11 19.31 -43.81 34.66
CA PRO A 11 20.33 -42.77 34.60
C PRO A 11 20.94 -42.63 33.18
N THR A 12 21.07 -41.39 32.73
CA THR A 12 21.75 -40.98 31.49
C THR A 12 23.24 -41.32 31.54
N GLY A 13 23.80 -41.85 30.45
CA GLY A 13 25.24 -42.14 30.34
C GLY A 13 26.12 -40.88 30.36
N PRO A 14 27.43 -41.02 30.66
CA PRO A 14 28.34 -39.88 30.74
C PRO A 14 28.48 -39.18 29.38
N ALA A 15 28.62 -37.85 29.42
CA ALA A 15 28.78 -37.01 28.24
C ALA A 15 30.10 -37.31 27.51
N GLY A 16 30.04 -37.33 26.17
CA GLY A 16 31.23 -37.45 25.33
C GLY A 16 32.14 -36.21 25.43
N PRO A 17 33.45 -36.35 25.15
CA PRO A 17 34.39 -35.25 25.26
C PRO A 17 34.06 -34.10 24.30
N ILE A 18 34.17 -32.87 24.80
CA ILE A 18 33.93 -31.62 24.06
C ILE A 18 35.04 -31.43 23.02
N GLY A 19 34.64 -31.17 21.77
CA GLY A 19 35.57 -30.85 20.67
C GLY A 19 36.35 -29.56 20.94
N ARG A 20 37.65 -29.53 20.60
CA ARG A 20 38.52 -28.37 20.82
C ARG A 20 38.02 -27.15 20.04
N VAL A 21 37.98 -26.00 20.72
CA VAL A 21 37.67 -24.68 20.17
C VAL A 21 38.77 -24.27 19.18
N GLY A 22 38.37 -23.81 17.99
CA GLY A 22 39.29 -23.26 16.98
C GLY A 22 39.93 -21.94 17.43
N PRO A 23 41.11 -21.58 16.91
CA PRO A 23 41.81 -20.36 17.32
C PRO A 23 41.02 -19.09 16.99
N ILE A 24 41.08 -18.12 17.91
CA ILE A 24 40.47 -16.79 17.80
C ILE A 24 41.27 -15.95 16.79
N GLY A 25 40.59 -15.29 15.86
CA GLY A 25 41.22 -14.36 14.91
C GLY A 25 41.81 -13.12 15.60
N PRO A 26 42.85 -12.48 15.05
CA PRO A 26 43.54 -11.37 15.72
C PRO A 26 42.61 -10.17 15.94
N ILE A 27 42.76 -9.56 17.13
CA ILE A 27 42.05 -8.36 17.57
C ILE A 27 42.58 -7.15 16.77
N GLY A 28 41.68 -6.39 16.14
CA GLY A 28 42.03 -5.11 15.53
C GLY A 28 42.54 -4.13 16.59
N LEU A 29 43.72 -3.57 16.37
CA LEU A 29 44.37 -2.63 17.29
C LEU A 29 43.49 -1.39 17.53
N ILE A 30 43.28 -1.08 18.81
CA ILE A 30 42.67 0.15 19.29
C ILE A 30 43.59 1.31 18.93
N GLY A 31 43.09 2.28 18.17
CA GLY A 31 43.80 3.53 17.89
C GLY A 31 44.08 4.29 19.18
N SER A 32 45.34 4.67 19.40
CA SER A 32 45.79 5.47 20.54
C SER A 32 45.04 6.79 20.65
N THR A 33 44.69 7.18 21.88
CA THR A 33 44.17 8.51 22.21
C THR A 33 45.14 9.59 21.71
N GLY A 34 44.64 10.54 20.91
CA GLY A 34 45.45 11.67 20.45
C GLY A 34 45.88 12.57 21.63
N PRO A 35 47.11 13.12 21.64
CA PRO A 35 47.56 14.01 22.71
C PRO A 35 46.76 15.31 22.74
N THR A 36 46.60 15.86 23.94
CA THR A 36 46.07 17.22 24.18
C THR A 36 46.81 18.23 23.30
N GLY A 37 46.06 18.99 22.50
CA GLY A 37 46.64 19.97 21.57
C GLY A 37 47.42 21.07 22.30
N PRO A 38 48.60 21.48 21.80
CA PRO A 38 49.36 22.59 22.35
C PRO A 38 48.65 23.93 22.13
N THR A 39 48.84 24.85 23.06
CA THR A 39 48.44 26.25 22.98
C THR A 39 48.89 26.87 21.65
N GLY A 40 47.97 27.60 21.00
CA GLY A 40 48.13 28.07 19.63
C GLY A 40 49.38 28.92 19.38
N SER A 41 50.13 28.57 18.34
CA SER A 41 51.13 29.41 17.69
C SER A 41 50.65 29.83 16.30
N THR A 42 50.85 31.10 16.01
CA THR A 42 50.59 31.83 14.76
C THR A 42 51.07 31.08 13.50
N GLY A 43 50.29 31.15 12.42
CA GLY A 43 50.30 30.22 11.28
C GLY A 43 51.51 30.24 10.33
N SER A 44 51.65 29.12 9.60
CA SER A 44 52.65 28.86 8.56
C SER A 44 52.18 29.24 7.15
N THR A 45 53.14 29.71 6.34
CA THR A 45 53.09 30.02 4.91
C THR A 45 52.48 28.90 4.04
N GLY A 46 51.69 29.27 3.04
CA GLY A 46 51.04 28.37 2.08
C GLY A 46 51.96 27.75 1.02
N PRO A 47 51.43 26.81 0.20
CA PRO A 47 52.19 25.88 -0.64
C PRO A 47 52.79 26.49 -1.92
N ALA A 48 53.84 25.84 -2.44
CA ALA A 48 54.36 26.04 -3.79
C ALA A 48 53.33 25.60 -4.86
N GLY A 49 53.24 26.36 -5.94
CA GLY A 49 52.22 26.23 -7.00
C GLY A 49 52.43 25.05 -7.96
N LEU A 50 51.34 24.72 -8.66
CA LEU A 50 51.23 23.68 -9.68
C LEU A 50 52.08 23.95 -10.92
N THR A 51 52.63 22.88 -11.50
CA THR A 51 53.24 22.84 -12.83
C THR A 51 52.20 23.20 -13.90
N GLY A 52 52.53 24.15 -14.78
CA GLY A 52 51.63 24.66 -15.82
C GLY A 52 51.36 23.69 -16.98
N LEU A 53 50.20 23.86 -17.63
CA LEU A 53 49.84 23.20 -18.88
C LEU A 53 50.75 23.63 -20.03
N GLN A 54 51.07 22.69 -20.92
CA GLN A 54 51.82 22.90 -22.16
C GLN A 54 51.07 23.90 -23.07
N GLY A 55 51.73 25.01 -23.41
CA GLY A 55 51.20 26.01 -24.34
C GLY A 55 51.31 25.57 -25.80
N ASN A 56 50.31 25.92 -26.61
CA ASN A 56 50.39 25.83 -28.07
C ASN A 56 51.47 26.79 -28.61
N ALA A 57 52.15 26.34 -29.68
CA ALA A 57 53.28 27.03 -30.29
C ALA A 57 52.93 28.47 -30.74
N GLY A 58 53.68 29.44 -30.22
CA GLY A 58 53.78 30.80 -30.76
C GLY A 58 55.07 30.98 -31.55
N LEU A 59 54.99 31.70 -32.68
CA LEU A 59 56.07 31.91 -33.65
C LEU A 59 57.26 32.69 -33.07
N ALA A 60 58.44 32.43 -33.64
CA ALA A 60 59.74 32.95 -33.22
C ALA A 60 59.86 34.48 -33.34
N GLY A 61 60.42 35.10 -32.29
CA GLY A 61 60.96 36.47 -32.30
C GLY A 61 62.49 36.46 -32.05
N PRO A 62 63.25 37.40 -32.65
CA PRO A 62 64.71 37.29 -32.78
C PRO A 62 65.52 37.65 -31.52
N VAL A 63 66.77 37.18 -31.55
CA VAL A 63 67.84 37.20 -30.53
C VAL A 63 68.57 38.56 -30.43
N GLY A 64 69.07 38.86 -29.23
CA GLY A 64 70.21 39.77 -28.96
C GLY A 64 69.95 40.68 -27.75
N VAL A 65 70.85 40.91 -26.78
CA VAL A 65 72.32 41.00 -26.84
C VAL A 65 72.98 40.68 -25.49
N SER A 66 74.27 40.33 -25.56
CA SER A 66 75.15 39.93 -24.46
C SER A 66 75.71 41.09 -23.63
N GLY A 67 75.80 40.85 -22.31
CA GLY A 67 77.00 41.02 -21.48
C GLY A 67 77.37 42.41 -20.96
N LEU A 68 77.70 42.49 -19.67
CA LEU A 68 78.97 43.04 -19.14
C LEU A 68 79.22 42.47 -17.73
N ALA A 69 80.46 42.05 -17.47
CA ALA A 69 80.95 41.64 -16.16
C ALA A 69 81.58 42.85 -15.43
N GLY A 70 81.41 42.94 -14.11
CA GLY A 70 82.06 43.99 -13.31
C GLY A 70 81.88 43.85 -11.79
N MET A 71 82.93 43.33 -11.15
CA MET A 71 83.48 43.53 -9.79
C MET A 71 82.62 43.38 -8.51
N PRO A 72 83.16 42.66 -7.49
CA PRO A 72 82.55 42.52 -6.17
C PRO A 72 82.88 43.70 -5.25
N GLY A 73 81.90 44.13 -4.44
CA GLY A 73 82.15 45.14 -3.41
C GLY A 73 80.94 45.45 -2.54
N ILE A 74 81.06 45.00 -1.28
CA ILE A 74 80.56 45.56 -0.01
C ILE A 74 79.05 45.52 0.30
N ASP A 75 78.76 44.96 1.48
CA ASP A 75 77.46 44.91 2.13
C ASP A 75 76.93 46.31 2.49
N GLY A 76 75.65 46.52 2.24
CA GLY A 76 74.85 47.69 2.62
C GLY A 76 73.88 48.04 1.48
N ALA A 77 72.58 48.27 1.66
CA ALA A 77 71.73 48.40 2.83
C ALA A 77 70.34 47.84 2.45
N ILE A 78 69.52 47.51 3.45
CA ILE A 78 68.13 47.07 3.26
C ILE A 78 67.35 48.20 2.60
N GLY A 79 66.93 48.01 1.35
CA GLY A 79 66.03 48.90 0.62
C GLY A 79 64.58 48.74 1.07
N GLU A 80 63.84 49.85 1.07
CA GLU A 80 62.50 49.98 1.63
C GLU A 80 61.46 49.01 1.04
N ILE A 81 60.56 48.54 1.91
CA ILE A 81 59.41 47.72 1.54
C ILE A 81 58.41 48.59 0.77
N GLY A 82 58.08 48.18 -0.46
CA GLY A 82 57.07 48.85 -1.29
C GLY A 82 55.67 48.84 -0.66
N PRO A 83 54.77 49.74 -1.07
CA PRO A 83 53.47 49.92 -0.43
C PRO A 83 52.64 48.64 -0.47
N ALA A 84 51.98 48.33 0.64
CA ALA A 84 51.06 47.21 0.76
C ALA A 84 49.98 47.30 -0.31
N GLY A 85 49.77 46.20 -1.04
CA GLY A 85 48.64 46.05 -1.96
C GLY A 85 47.30 46.16 -1.20
N PRO A 86 46.22 46.60 -1.86
CA PRO A 86 44.93 46.84 -1.22
C PRO A 86 44.41 45.58 -0.52
N ALA A 87 43.79 45.76 0.64
CA ALA A 87 43.22 44.69 1.44
C ALA A 87 42.26 43.84 0.59
N GLY A 88 42.50 42.52 0.55
CA GLY A 88 41.56 41.57 -0.02
C GLY A 88 40.24 41.64 0.73
N LEU A 89 39.12 41.66 -0.01
CA LEU A 89 37.78 41.69 0.57
C LEU A 89 37.61 40.55 1.58
N GLN A 90 37.06 40.88 2.74
CA GLN A 90 36.69 39.93 3.79
C GLN A 90 35.85 38.81 3.17
N GLY A 91 36.36 37.57 3.23
CA GLY A 91 35.58 36.40 2.87
C GLY A 91 34.29 36.39 3.70
N ALA A 92 33.15 36.23 3.04
CA ALA A 92 31.86 36.18 3.71
C ALA A 92 31.94 35.17 4.86
N ASN A 93 31.56 35.61 6.07
CA ASN A 93 31.40 34.72 7.21
C ASN A 93 30.59 33.51 6.74
N GLY A 94 31.16 32.30 6.89
CA GLY A 94 30.40 31.08 6.71
C GLY A 94 29.16 31.18 7.56
N THR A 95 27.98 30.98 6.96
CA THR A 95 26.73 31.02 7.71
C THR A 95 26.85 30.04 8.85
N THR A 96 26.64 30.51 10.08
CA THR A 96 26.46 29.65 11.26
C THR A 96 25.55 28.50 10.83
N GLY A 97 26.03 27.26 10.95
CA GLY A 97 25.18 26.09 10.69
C GLY A 97 23.89 26.29 11.46
N SER A 98 22.75 26.11 10.79
CA SER A 98 21.43 26.34 11.37
C SER A 98 21.43 25.84 12.81
N THR A 99 21.18 26.75 13.78
CA THR A 99 20.86 26.35 15.14
C THR A 99 19.87 25.19 15.00
N GLY A 100 20.24 24.00 15.48
CA GLY A 100 19.32 22.86 15.49
C GLY A 100 18.01 23.38 16.04
N SER A 101 16.91 23.11 15.34
CA SER A 101 15.60 23.75 15.55
C SER A 101 15.45 24.12 17.02
N THR A 102 15.51 25.42 17.33
CA THR A 102 15.02 25.92 18.61
C THR A 102 13.69 25.20 18.82
N GLY A 103 13.58 24.42 19.91
CA GLY A 103 12.31 23.80 20.27
C GLY A 103 11.22 24.86 20.11
N ILE A 104 10.12 24.50 19.44
CA ILE A 104 9.07 25.41 18.98
C ILE A 104 8.92 26.57 19.95
N ALA A 105 9.36 27.75 19.52
CA ALA A 105 9.20 28.96 20.31
C ALA A 105 7.70 29.22 20.44
N GLY A 106 7.16 28.96 21.62
CA GLY A 106 5.89 29.49 22.13
C GLY A 106 4.62 28.99 21.42
N PHE A 107 4.20 27.75 21.70
CA PHE A 107 2.77 27.47 21.65
C PHE A 107 2.07 28.31 22.74
N SER A 108 1.34 29.35 22.35
CA SER A 108 0.56 30.20 23.27
C SER A 108 -0.88 29.69 23.48
N SER A 109 -1.22 28.52 22.94
CA SER A 109 -2.54 27.87 22.97
C SER A 109 -2.48 26.45 23.55
N ASP A 110 -3.64 25.88 23.92
CA ASP A 110 -3.74 24.53 24.49
C ASP A 110 -3.06 23.49 23.58
N HIS A 111 -2.13 22.69 24.09
CA HIS A 111 -1.45 21.65 23.30
C HIS A 111 -1.02 20.47 24.16
N ALA A 112 -0.87 19.31 23.54
CA ALA A 112 -0.43 18.09 24.19
C ALA A 112 0.39 17.22 23.24
N TYR A 113 1.44 16.58 23.76
CA TYR A 113 2.12 15.46 23.12
C TYR A 113 2.04 14.25 24.03
N ILE A 114 1.44 13.17 23.55
CA ILE A 114 1.11 11.97 24.32
C ILE A 114 1.60 10.77 23.49
N TYR A 115 2.28 9.80 24.09
CA TYR A 115 2.96 8.74 23.33
C TYR A 115 3.15 7.45 24.12
N ASN A 116 3.55 6.41 23.38
CA ASN A 116 3.92 5.09 23.88
C ASN A 116 5.38 4.79 23.58
N LEU A 117 6.10 4.30 24.58
CA LEU A 117 7.47 3.79 24.41
C LEU A 117 7.53 2.27 24.35
N GLY A 118 6.57 1.60 24.97
CA GLY A 118 6.51 0.14 25.04
C GLY A 118 5.77 -0.49 23.86
N ASN A 119 6.08 -1.76 23.61
CA ASN A 119 5.25 -2.59 22.74
C ASN A 119 3.88 -2.83 23.40
N GLN A 120 2.80 -2.77 22.63
CA GLN A 120 1.44 -2.97 23.13
C GLN A 120 0.62 -3.82 22.20
N THR A 121 -0.29 -4.63 22.75
CA THR A 121 -1.22 -5.44 21.96
C THR A 121 -2.60 -4.80 21.99
N ILE A 122 -3.12 -4.39 20.84
CA ILE A 122 -4.43 -3.75 20.72
C ILE A 122 -5.37 -4.68 19.98
N THR A 123 -6.53 -4.97 20.57
CA THR A 123 -7.60 -5.74 19.94
C THR A 123 -8.55 -4.83 19.16
N PRO A 124 -9.19 -5.33 18.09
CA PRO A 124 -10.19 -4.58 17.33
C PRO A 124 -11.28 -3.95 18.21
N GLY A 125 -11.66 -2.71 17.89
CA GLY A 125 -12.67 -1.95 18.62
C GLY A 125 -12.18 -1.29 19.92
N MET A 126 -10.97 -1.61 20.40
CA MET A 126 -10.42 -1.00 21.62
C MET A 126 -9.66 0.29 21.32
N SER A 127 -9.74 1.24 22.25
CA SER A 127 -8.92 2.45 22.24
C SER A 127 -7.50 2.14 22.69
N ILE A 128 -6.53 2.85 22.12
CA ILE A 128 -5.11 2.72 22.45
C ILE A 128 -4.86 3.44 23.78
N PRO A 129 -4.34 2.75 24.81
CA PRO A 129 -3.85 3.41 26.00
C PRO A 129 -2.50 4.08 25.70
N PHE A 130 -2.29 5.28 26.22
CA PHE A 130 -1.01 5.97 26.12
C PHE A 130 -0.26 5.91 27.46
N ASP A 131 0.96 5.40 27.47
CA ASP A 131 1.74 5.12 28.68
C ASP A 131 2.58 6.31 29.16
N SER A 132 2.76 7.31 28.30
CA SER A 132 3.63 8.45 28.57
C SER A 132 3.02 9.77 28.11
N ASN A 133 3.25 10.80 28.92
CA ASN A 133 2.97 12.19 28.59
C ASN A 133 4.27 12.94 28.27
N GLY A 134 4.27 13.64 27.15
CA GLY A 134 5.23 14.70 26.85
C GLY A 134 4.78 16.01 27.48
N ILE A 135 4.81 17.09 26.68
CA ILE A 135 4.30 18.38 27.13
C ILE A 135 2.78 18.32 27.14
N LEU A 136 2.16 18.65 28.27
CA LEU A 136 0.73 18.96 28.39
C LEU A 136 0.60 20.41 28.82
N PHE A 137 -0.20 21.19 28.10
CA PHE A 137 -0.34 22.62 28.35
C PHE A 137 -1.75 23.11 28.06
N GLY A 138 -2.24 24.02 28.91
CA GLY A 138 -3.56 24.62 28.79
C GLY A 138 -4.69 23.64 29.12
N GLY A 139 -5.77 23.71 28.36
CA GLY A 139 -7.00 22.93 28.56
C GLY A 139 -6.93 21.45 28.19
N ILE A 140 -5.77 20.87 27.89
CA ILE A 140 -5.65 19.44 27.55
C ILE A 140 -4.99 18.67 28.69
N SER A 141 -5.57 17.52 29.05
CA SER A 141 -5.02 16.62 30.07
C SER A 141 -5.13 15.17 29.63
N HIS A 142 -4.21 14.34 30.13
CA HIS A 142 -4.20 12.90 29.89
C HIS A 142 -3.57 12.20 31.10
N ILE A 143 -4.10 11.04 31.46
CA ILE A 143 -3.59 10.21 32.57
C ILE A 143 -2.77 9.08 31.97
N ASP A 144 -1.52 8.90 32.41
CA ASP A 144 -0.67 7.80 31.94
C ASP A 144 -1.36 6.44 32.11
N GLY A 145 -1.33 5.62 31.05
CA GLY A 145 -2.00 4.33 30.93
C GLY A 145 -3.49 4.41 30.57
N SER A 146 -4.08 5.61 30.44
CA SER A 146 -5.47 5.79 30.02
C SER A 146 -5.60 5.91 28.50
N THR A 147 -6.82 5.76 27.99
CA THR A 147 -7.14 5.94 26.57
C THR A 147 -7.61 7.34 26.22
N ASP A 148 -8.05 8.09 27.24
CA ASP A 148 -8.86 9.29 27.07
C ASP A 148 -8.00 10.54 27.21
N ILE A 149 -7.94 11.30 26.12
CA ILE A 149 -7.31 12.62 26.08
C ILE A 149 -8.42 13.63 26.31
N SER A 150 -8.43 14.26 27.48
CA SER A 150 -9.48 15.19 27.89
C SER A 150 -9.18 16.61 27.42
N ILE A 151 -10.14 17.21 26.72
CA ILE A 151 -10.08 18.58 26.21
C ILE A 151 -11.15 19.41 26.93
N SER A 152 -10.71 20.37 27.74
CA SER A 152 -11.56 21.18 28.61
C SER A 152 -11.88 22.57 28.07
N SER A 153 -11.31 22.92 26.91
CA SER A 153 -11.55 24.22 26.27
C SER A 153 -12.17 24.04 24.89
N PRO A 154 -13.29 24.72 24.57
CA PRO A 154 -13.87 24.69 23.23
C PRO A 154 -12.91 25.26 22.19
N GLY A 155 -13.06 24.82 20.94
CA GLY A 155 -12.29 25.29 19.78
C GLY A 155 -11.96 24.17 18.78
N ASP A 156 -11.29 24.54 17.69
CA ASP A 156 -10.74 23.55 16.77
C ASP A 156 -9.32 23.17 17.17
N TYR A 157 -9.00 21.90 17.01
CA TYR A 157 -7.71 21.32 17.33
C TYR A 157 -7.17 20.58 16.13
N PHE A 158 -5.92 20.86 15.79
CA PHE A 158 -5.14 19.98 14.94
C PHE A 158 -4.71 18.76 15.75
N VAL A 159 -4.92 17.58 15.19
CA VAL A 159 -4.50 16.31 15.75
C VAL A 159 -3.61 15.62 14.72
N SER A 160 -2.35 15.40 15.07
CA SER A 160 -1.47 14.48 14.37
C SER A 160 -1.30 13.25 15.22
N PHE A 161 -1.38 12.07 14.64
CA PHE A 161 -1.09 10.83 15.34
C PHE A 161 -0.27 9.91 14.48
N SER A 162 0.59 9.12 15.12
CA SER A 162 1.52 8.22 14.46
C SER A 162 1.49 6.88 15.19
N ILE A 163 1.10 5.80 14.50
CA ILE A 163 0.88 4.48 15.12
C ILE A 163 1.47 3.39 14.25
N SER A 164 2.28 2.51 14.83
CA SER A 164 2.73 1.28 14.15
C SER A 164 1.53 0.37 13.92
N GLY A 165 1.14 0.18 12.66
CA GLY A 165 -0.01 -0.64 12.26
C GLY A 165 0.39 -1.66 11.22
N ALA A 166 -0.41 -2.72 11.09
CA ALA A 166 -0.17 -3.85 10.20
C ALA A 166 -1.29 -4.07 9.18
N SER A 167 -2.25 -3.15 9.09
CA SER A 167 -3.37 -3.26 8.18
C SER A 167 -3.87 -1.90 7.74
N ILE A 168 -4.46 -1.86 6.54
CA ILE A 168 -5.20 -0.70 6.09
C ILE A 168 -6.34 -0.35 7.05
N ASP A 169 -6.62 0.95 7.19
CA ASP A 169 -7.75 1.49 7.98
C ASP A 169 -7.79 1.12 9.45
N GLN A 170 -6.66 0.67 9.98
CA GLN A 170 -6.61 0.02 11.28
C GLN A 170 -6.99 0.93 12.43
N PHE A 171 -6.71 2.24 12.34
CA PHE A 171 -6.93 3.19 13.42
C PHE A 171 -7.79 4.37 12.98
N ALA A 172 -8.56 4.94 13.91
CA ALA A 172 -9.24 6.20 13.69
C ALA A 172 -9.37 7.03 14.96
N LEU A 173 -9.60 8.34 14.81
CA LEU A 173 -9.93 9.22 15.91
C LEU A 173 -11.42 9.16 16.23
N PHE A 174 -11.72 9.18 17.52
CA PHE A 174 -13.08 9.30 18.04
C PHE A 174 -13.17 10.45 19.02
N LEU A 175 -14.12 11.34 18.81
CA LEU A 175 -14.45 12.44 19.73
C LEU A 175 -15.78 12.13 20.40
N ASP A 176 -15.78 12.06 21.73
CA ASP A 176 -16.94 11.68 22.55
C ASP A 176 -17.61 10.37 22.07
N GLY A 177 -16.78 9.41 21.65
CA GLY A 177 -17.21 8.11 21.15
C GLY A 177 -17.75 8.10 19.72
N SER A 178 -17.82 9.25 19.04
CA SER A 178 -18.21 9.36 17.63
C SER A 178 -17.00 9.34 16.71
N LEU A 179 -17.09 8.61 15.59
CA LEU A 179 -16.01 8.53 14.59
C LEU A 179 -15.79 9.90 13.94
N MET A 180 -14.54 10.34 13.88
CA MET A 180 -14.17 11.53 13.12
C MET A 180 -13.95 11.15 11.64
N GLU A 181 -14.85 11.53 10.74
CA GLU A 181 -14.67 11.29 9.31
C GLU A 181 -13.36 11.93 8.79
N GLY A 182 -12.67 11.22 7.90
CA GLY A 182 -11.34 11.62 7.41
C GLY A 182 -10.19 11.31 8.36
N SER A 183 -10.46 10.72 9.54
CA SER A 183 -9.44 10.30 10.50
C SER A 183 -9.09 8.81 10.48
N ILE A 184 -9.58 8.05 9.49
CA ILE A 184 -9.29 6.62 9.37
C ILE A 184 -7.93 6.45 8.67
N TYR A 185 -6.98 5.82 9.35
CA TYR A 185 -5.60 5.64 8.88
C TYR A 185 -5.09 4.22 9.17
N GLY A 186 -4.15 3.79 8.34
CA GLY A 186 -3.48 2.50 8.42
C GLY A 186 -2.96 2.11 7.05
N SER A 187 -1.75 1.58 6.98
CA SER A 187 -1.20 0.91 5.81
C SER A 187 -1.05 -0.58 6.11
N ASP A 188 -1.03 -1.38 5.07
CA ASP A 188 -0.74 -2.81 5.11
C ASP A 188 0.77 -3.12 5.24
N ASP A 189 1.61 -2.10 5.44
CA ASP A 189 3.04 -2.28 5.71
C ASP A 189 3.31 -2.32 7.23
N GLY A 190 3.25 -3.53 7.79
CA GLY A 190 3.44 -3.83 9.22
C GLY A 190 4.77 -3.41 9.85
N ASN A 191 5.66 -2.79 9.09
CA ASN A 191 6.94 -2.26 9.55
C ASN A 191 7.00 -0.72 9.59
N GLN A 192 5.95 0.00 9.16
CA GLN A 192 5.94 1.46 9.11
C GLN A 192 4.99 2.11 10.13
N GLN A 193 5.43 3.25 10.67
CA GLN A 193 4.61 4.16 11.46
C GLN A 193 3.58 4.82 10.52
N ASN A 194 2.30 4.58 10.78
CA ASN A 194 1.21 5.21 10.05
C ASN A 194 0.93 6.59 10.63
N MET A 195 1.13 7.65 9.86
CA MET A 195 0.78 9.01 10.27
C MET A 195 -0.62 9.40 9.76
N GLY A 196 -1.41 9.99 10.64
CA GLY A 196 -2.73 10.52 10.34
C GLY A 196 -2.91 11.93 10.90
N HIS A 197 -3.52 12.82 10.12
CA HIS A 197 -3.74 14.23 10.49
C HIS A 197 -5.22 14.58 10.36
N ALA A 198 -5.81 15.16 11.40
CA ALA A 198 -7.20 15.61 11.38
C ALA A 198 -7.36 16.96 12.07
N ILE A 199 -8.47 17.63 11.77
CA ILE A 199 -9.00 18.71 12.60
C ILE A 199 -10.24 18.20 13.30
N ILE A 200 -10.27 18.38 14.61
CA ILE A 200 -11.46 18.13 15.43
C ILE A 200 -12.04 19.47 15.89
N THR A 201 -13.36 19.54 15.98
CA THR A 201 -14.08 20.70 16.52
C THR A 201 -14.69 20.31 17.86
N VAL A 202 -14.25 20.96 18.94
CA VAL A 202 -14.75 20.75 20.29
C VAL A 202 -15.76 21.84 20.62
N THR A 203 -17.04 21.49 20.66
CA THR A 203 -18.14 22.42 20.98
C THR A 203 -18.62 22.30 22.42
N THR A 204 -18.54 21.09 22.98
CA THR A 204 -18.96 20.76 24.35
C THR A 204 -17.73 20.30 25.13
N VAL A 205 -17.59 20.72 26.38
CA VAL A 205 -16.45 20.37 27.22
C VAL A 205 -16.91 19.83 28.59
N PRO A 206 -16.17 18.90 29.21
CA PRO A 206 -14.97 18.26 28.67
C PRO A 206 -15.31 17.30 27.52
N ALA A 207 -14.52 17.36 26.45
CA ALA A 207 -14.58 16.38 25.35
C ALA A 207 -13.49 15.33 25.53
N LEU A 208 -13.78 14.11 25.09
CA LEU A 208 -12.87 12.97 25.18
C LEU A 208 -12.43 12.56 23.77
N LEU A 209 -11.15 12.79 23.47
CA LEU A 209 -10.53 12.26 22.27
C LEU A 209 -9.89 10.90 22.58
N THR A 210 -10.15 9.92 21.71
CA THR A 210 -9.49 8.61 21.76
C THR A 210 -8.97 8.24 20.37
N VAL A 211 -7.89 7.46 20.31
CA VAL A 211 -7.48 6.76 19.09
C VAL A 211 -7.87 5.30 19.23
N ARG A 212 -8.65 4.78 18.29
CA ARG A 212 -9.26 3.45 18.38
C ARG A 212 -8.81 2.58 17.23
N TYR A 213 -8.62 1.28 17.52
CA TYR A 213 -8.60 0.26 16.47
C TYR A 213 -9.98 0.26 15.79
N HIS A 214 -10.07 0.91 14.63
CA HIS A 214 -11.31 1.17 13.91
C HIS A 214 -11.69 0.08 12.92
N ASN A 215 -10.71 -0.63 12.35
CA ASN A 215 -10.98 -1.61 11.29
C ASN A 215 -11.91 -2.73 11.79
N ASN A 216 -13.18 -2.68 11.37
CA ASN A 216 -14.23 -3.64 11.69
C ASN A 216 -14.16 -4.95 10.88
N ILE A 217 -13.11 -5.15 10.07
CA ILE A 217 -12.93 -6.31 9.19
C ILE A 217 -11.96 -7.32 9.81
N SER A 218 -10.94 -6.86 10.53
CA SER A 218 -9.98 -7.75 11.20
C SER A 218 -10.46 -8.11 12.61
N ILE A 219 -10.40 -9.39 12.94
CA ILE A 219 -10.64 -9.91 14.30
C ILE A 219 -9.33 -10.09 15.10
N LEU A 220 -8.18 -9.86 14.47
CA LEU A 220 -6.87 -10.12 15.04
C LEU A 220 -6.32 -8.90 15.77
N SER A 221 -5.71 -9.13 16.92
CA SER A 221 -4.98 -8.11 17.65
C SER A 221 -3.73 -7.68 16.88
N VAL A 222 -3.38 -6.40 16.96
CA VAL A 222 -2.13 -5.85 16.43
C VAL A 222 -1.13 -5.61 17.54
N GLN A 223 0.14 -5.94 17.28
CA GLN A 223 1.24 -5.48 18.12
C GLN A 223 1.71 -4.11 17.63
N LEU A 224 1.55 -3.09 18.46
CA LEU A 224 2.26 -1.82 18.30
C LEU A 224 3.71 -2.07 18.71
N GLN A 225 4.65 -1.96 17.77
CA GLN A 225 6.06 -2.25 18.01
C GLN A 225 6.94 -1.44 17.06
N THR A 226 8.21 -1.26 17.45
CA THR A 226 9.22 -0.66 16.58
C THR A 226 10.11 -1.75 15.98
N LEU A 227 10.02 -2.02 14.68
CA LEU A 227 11.05 -2.77 13.97
C LEU A 227 12.21 -1.82 13.60
N ALA A 228 13.44 -2.25 13.88
CA ALA A 228 14.64 -1.42 13.91
C ALA A 228 15.02 -0.76 12.57
N GLY A 229 15.51 0.49 12.60
CA GLY A 229 16.18 1.09 11.43
C GLY A 229 16.55 2.59 11.46
N GLY A 230 16.20 3.39 12.48
CA GLY A 230 16.46 4.84 12.47
C GLY A 230 16.85 5.45 13.82
N THR A 231 17.44 6.65 13.79
CA THR A 231 17.98 7.41 14.94
C THR A 231 16.95 8.29 15.69
N GLN A 232 15.65 8.16 15.41
CA GLN A 232 14.60 8.85 16.18
C GLN A 232 14.24 8.07 17.45
N SER A 233 13.73 8.76 18.47
CA SER A 233 13.17 8.11 19.66
C SER A 233 11.97 7.27 19.24
N ASN A 234 12.14 5.95 19.27
CA ASN A 234 11.18 4.98 18.75
C ASN A 234 9.91 4.93 19.62
N VAL A 235 8.90 5.73 19.28
CA VAL A 235 7.54 5.60 19.84
C VAL A 235 6.77 4.52 19.08
N THR A 236 5.89 3.77 19.73
CA THR A 236 5.00 2.77 19.09
C THR A 236 3.64 3.37 18.71
N ALA A 237 3.20 4.36 19.46
CA ALA A 237 2.08 5.23 19.12
C ALA A 237 2.33 6.64 19.68
N SER A 238 1.82 7.67 19.01
CA SER A 238 1.82 9.03 19.54
C SER A 238 0.66 9.84 19.00
N VAL A 239 0.27 10.86 19.76
CA VAL A 239 -0.70 11.87 19.39
C VAL A 239 -0.14 13.23 19.81
N PHE A 240 -0.09 14.14 18.85
CA PHE A 240 0.11 15.56 19.07
C PHE A 240 -1.22 16.28 18.84
N LEU A 241 -1.65 17.04 19.84
CA LEU A 241 -2.83 17.90 19.77
C LEU A 241 -2.40 19.34 19.94
N GLN A 242 -2.98 20.22 19.15
CA GLN A 242 -2.78 21.65 19.30
C GLN A 242 -4.06 22.40 18.97
N LYS A 243 -4.50 23.26 19.88
CA LYS A 243 -5.57 24.21 19.65
C LYS A 243 -5.13 25.23 18.61
N LEU A 244 -5.91 25.31 17.55
CA LEU A 244 -5.72 26.29 16.50
C LEU A 244 -6.16 27.68 17.00
N GLY A 245 -5.69 28.75 16.34
CA GLY A 245 -5.92 30.15 16.73
C GLY A 245 -7.38 30.63 16.63
N ILE A 246 -7.61 31.90 16.31
CA ILE A 246 -8.97 32.40 16.06
C ILE A 246 -9.57 31.61 14.90
N GLN A 247 -10.73 31.00 15.14
CA GLN A 247 -11.42 30.11 14.20
C GLN A 247 -12.36 30.92 13.32
N VAL A 248 -12.13 30.87 12.02
CA VAL A 248 -13.10 31.38 11.04
C VAL A 248 -13.67 30.18 10.28
N THR A 249 -14.99 30.04 10.37
CA THR A 249 -15.74 29.20 9.43
C THR A 249 -16.21 30.09 8.29
N GLU A 250 -15.80 29.76 7.08
CA GLU A 250 -16.21 30.48 5.88
C GLU A 250 -17.14 29.60 5.04
N THR A 251 -18.24 30.17 4.55
CA THR A 251 -19.04 29.53 3.51
C THR A 251 -18.67 30.20 2.19
N VAL A 252 -18.20 29.41 1.23
CA VAL A 252 -17.72 29.92 -0.06
C VAL A 252 -18.62 29.43 -1.19
N THR A 253 -18.75 30.27 -2.21
CA THR A 253 -19.60 30.04 -3.39
C THR A 253 -18.84 30.17 -4.71
N THR A 254 -17.62 30.72 -4.68
CA THR A 254 -16.79 30.95 -5.88
C THR A 254 -15.34 30.48 -5.69
N SER A 255 -14.62 30.24 -6.79
CA SER A 255 -13.17 29.90 -6.74
C SER A 255 -12.34 30.96 -6.02
N ALA A 256 -12.65 32.24 -6.21
CA ALA A 256 -11.90 33.34 -5.61
C ALA A 256 -12.07 33.37 -4.08
N GLU A 257 -13.30 33.15 -3.60
CA GLU A 257 -13.58 33.00 -2.17
C GLU A 257 -12.89 31.76 -1.60
N LEU A 258 -12.91 30.63 -2.32
CA LEU A 258 -12.20 29.44 -1.92
C LEU A 258 -10.69 29.69 -1.82
N LEU A 259 -10.06 30.32 -2.83
CA LEU A 259 -8.64 30.63 -2.80
C LEU A 259 -8.28 31.56 -1.64
N ALA A 260 -9.11 32.58 -1.38
CA ALA A 260 -8.91 33.50 -0.26
C ALA A 260 -8.98 32.77 1.09
N ALA A 261 -10.01 31.95 1.28
CA ALA A 261 -10.19 31.11 2.47
C ALA A 261 -9.04 30.09 2.61
N LEU A 262 -8.54 29.55 1.49
CA LEU A 262 -7.42 28.61 1.47
C LEU A 262 -6.08 29.29 1.84
N ASN A 263 -5.93 30.59 1.58
CA ASN A 263 -4.72 31.34 1.97
C ASN A 263 -4.85 32.02 3.34
N ASN A 264 -6.03 31.97 3.97
CA ASN A 264 -6.25 32.49 5.30
C ASN A 264 -5.90 31.45 6.38
N ASN A 265 -4.81 31.66 7.09
CA ASN A 265 -4.38 30.77 8.18
C ASN A 265 -5.29 30.81 9.42
N ALA A 266 -6.23 31.77 9.51
CA ALA A 266 -7.25 31.80 10.55
C ALA A 266 -8.50 30.96 10.21
N THR A 267 -8.62 30.50 8.96
CA THR A 267 -9.77 29.72 8.50
C THR A 267 -9.53 28.24 8.75
N SER A 268 -10.34 27.63 9.60
CA SER A 268 -10.22 26.23 10.00
C SER A 268 -11.26 25.33 9.34
N THR A 269 -12.41 25.88 8.95
CA THR A 269 -13.47 25.17 8.23
C THR A 269 -13.95 26.01 7.06
N ILE A 270 -13.97 25.41 5.87
CA ILE A 270 -14.52 25.99 4.65
C ILE A 270 -15.72 25.14 4.24
N ASN A 271 -16.91 25.70 4.26
CA ASN A 271 -18.13 25.08 3.78
C ASN A 271 -18.37 25.51 2.33
N LEU A 272 -18.22 24.57 1.40
CA LEU A 272 -18.48 24.78 -0.02
C LEU A 272 -19.97 24.65 -0.28
N VAL A 273 -20.54 25.60 -1.02
CA VAL A 273 -21.81 25.39 -1.72
C VAL A 273 -21.57 24.46 -2.92
N ALA A 274 -22.50 23.56 -3.23
CA ALA A 274 -22.36 22.66 -4.39
C ALA A 274 -22.07 23.47 -5.68
N GLY A 275 -21.06 23.06 -6.43
CA GLY A 275 -20.50 23.86 -7.53
C GLY A 275 -19.06 23.47 -7.88
N SER A 276 -18.52 24.07 -8.96
CA SER A 276 -17.16 23.85 -9.43
C SER A 276 -16.25 25.02 -9.05
N TYR A 277 -15.11 24.71 -8.44
CA TYR A 277 -14.12 25.66 -7.94
C TYR A 277 -12.78 25.39 -8.61
N ASP A 278 -12.44 26.14 -9.65
CA ASP A 278 -11.14 26.04 -10.30
C ASP A 278 -10.15 27.06 -9.73
N ILE A 279 -9.09 26.57 -9.09
CA ILE A 279 -7.92 27.31 -8.61
C ILE A 279 -6.62 26.67 -9.15
N SER A 280 -6.69 26.03 -10.32
CA SER A 280 -5.57 25.30 -10.92
C SER A 280 -4.44 26.18 -11.44
N THR A 281 -4.76 27.42 -11.80
CA THR A 281 -3.80 28.40 -12.32
C THR A 281 -3.25 29.32 -11.23
N ASP A 282 -3.82 29.24 -10.03
CA ASP A 282 -3.43 30.08 -8.89
C ASP A 282 -2.12 29.60 -8.25
N PRO A 283 -1.36 30.48 -7.59
CA PRO A 283 -0.13 30.10 -6.88
C PRO A 283 -0.34 29.01 -5.82
N VAL A 284 0.74 28.34 -5.45
CA VAL A 284 0.73 27.35 -4.36
C VAL A 284 0.23 28.01 -3.07
N ILE A 285 -0.89 27.48 -2.56
CA ILE A 285 -1.49 27.78 -1.27
C ILE A 285 -0.44 27.51 -0.20
N SER A 286 0.05 28.61 0.37
CA SER A 286 1.12 28.60 1.38
C SER A 286 0.51 28.76 2.77
N ARG A 287 -0.39 27.83 3.14
CA ARG A 287 -0.92 27.77 4.50
C ARG A 287 0.02 27.03 5.44
N THR A 288 0.05 27.45 6.69
CA THR A 288 0.83 26.87 7.79
C THR A 288 -0.06 26.23 8.85
N THR A 289 -1.38 26.40 8.74
CA THR A 289 -2.39 25.83 9.64
C THR A 289 -3.30 24.85 8.89
N ALA A 290 -3.83 23.87 9.63
CA ALA A 290 -4.78 22.91 9.10
C ALA A 290 -6.13 23.58 8.74
N VAL A 291 -6.75 23.16 7.63
CA VAL A 291 -8.13 23.50 7.26
C VAL A 291 -8.93 22.25 6.89
N ARG A 292 -10.24 22.27 7.16
CA ARG A 292 -11.21 21.28 6.69
C ARG A 292 -12.08 21.85 5.58
N LEU A 293 -12.26 21.11 4.49
CA LEU A 293 -13.21 21.43 3.41
C LEU A 293 -14.44 20.54 3.54
N ASN A 294 -15.61 21.13 3.77
CA ASN A 294 -16.88 20.43 3.83
C ASN A 294 -17.78 20.91 2.67
N SER A 295 -18.79 20.12 2.32
CA SER A 295 -19.84 20.58 1.42
C SER A 295 -21.17 20.68 2.17
N VAL A 296 -21.91 21.77 1.97
CA VAL A 296 -23.25 21.95 2.57
C VAL A 296 -24.30 21.02 1.96
N SER A 297 -24.04 20.53 0.74
CA SER A 297 -24.81 19.51 0.02
C SER A 297 -23.88 18.75 -0.96
N PRO A 298 -24.22 17.53 -1.42
CA PRO A 298 -23.38 16.80 -2.37
C PRO A 298 -23.12 17.59 -3.66
N GLY A 299 -21.89 17.53 -4.19
CA GLY A 299 -21.56 18.08 -5.53
C GLY A 299 -20.62 19.29 -5.56
N ALA A 300 -19.86 19.57 -4.51
CA ALA A 300 -18.74 20.50 -4.59
C ALA A 300 -17.52 19.82 -5.24
N VAL A 301 -16.95 20.42 -6.28
CA VAL A 301 -15.77 19.93 -6.99
C VAL A 301 -14.71 21.02 -7.03
N ILE A 302 -13.50 20.75 -6.55
CA ILE A 302 -12.39 21.70 -6.55
C ILE A 302 -11.30 21.19 -7.48
N GLN A 303 -10.77 22.06 -8.34
CA GLN A 303 -9.56 21.83 -9.11
C GLN A 303 -8.42 22.67 -8.54
N PHE A 304 -7.39 22.03 -7.99
CA PHE A 304 -6.23 22.70 -7.42
C PHE A 304 -5.06 22.79 -8.39
N ASN A 305 -4.09 23.64 -8.05
CA ASN A 305 -2.82 23.74 -8.77
C ASN A 305 -2.04 22.42 -8.74
N LEU A 306 -1.49 22.01 -9.89
CA LEU A 306 -0.76 20.74 -10.07
C LEU A 306 0.56 20.62 -9.29
N ASN A 307 1.05 21.73 -8.71
CA ASN A 307 2.24 21.76 -7.85
C ASN A 307 1.89 21.87 -6.36
N GLN A 308 0.61 21.75 -6.00
CA GLN A 308 0.16 21.90 -4.62
C GLN A 308 0.34 20.60 -3.83
N GLU A 309 1.12 20.64 -2.75
CA GLU A 309 1.14 19.60 -1.72
C GLU A 309 0.26 20.03 -0.54
N PHE A 310 -0.45 19.08 0.07
CA PHE A 310 -1.31 19.34 1.22
C PHE A 310 -0.88 18.49 2.41
N ASN A 311 -0.24 19.13 3.38
CA ASN A 311 0.03 18.51 4.69
C ASN A 311 -1.08 18.83 5.72
N PHE A 312 -1.99 19.75 5.35
CA PHE A 312 -2.84 20.51 6.27
C PHE A 312 -4.27 20.71 5.72
N ILE A 313 -4.74 19.86 4.80
CA ILE A 313 -6.13 19.94 4.31
C ILE A 313 -6.84 18.61 4.55
N THR A 314 -7.97 18.65 5.25
CA THR A 314 -8.89 17.52 5.38
C THR A 314 -10.07 17.73 4.42
N ILE A 315 -10.34 16.76 3.53
CA ILE A 315 -11.46 16.81 2.59
C ILE A 315 -12.63 16.00 3.18
N GLY A 316 -13.79 16.63 3.34
CA GLY A 316 -15.02 15.99 3.79
C GLY A 316 -15.64 15.08 2.73
N SER A 317 -16.46 14.13 3.17
CA SER A 317 -17.03 13.04 2.35
C SER A 317 -17.94 13.47 1.19
N GLN A 318 -18.30 14.76 1.09
CA GLN A 318 -19.18 15.34 0.07
C GLN A 318 -18.46 16.32 -0.89
N VAL A 319 -17.13 16.39 -0.80
CA VAL A 319 -16.27 17.27 -1.62
C VAL A 319 -15.38 16.42 -2.51
N THR A 320 -15.37 16.70 -3.81
CA THR A 320 -14.40 16.14 -4.76
C THR A 320 -13.25 17.13 -4.93
N ALA A 321 -12.01 16.73 -4.64
CA ALA A 321 -10.82 17.57 -4.84
C ALA A 321 -9.87 16.95 -5.88
N ASN A 322 -9.62 17.67 -6.97
CA ASN A 322 -8.69 17.30 -8.03
C ASN A 322 -7.34 18.00 -7.75
N VAL A 323 -6.44 17.29 -7.07
CA VAL A 323 -5.16 17.76 -6.52
C VAL A 323 -3.95 17.09 -7.18
N ASN A 324 -4.13 16.70 -8.44
CA ASN A 324 -3.35 15.67 -9.10
C ASN A 324 -1.96 16.14 -9.49
N ARG A 325 -0.92 15.58 -8.85
CA ARG A 325 0.45 15.62 -9.36
C ARG A 325 0.90 14.22 -9.75
N ILE A 326 1.47 14.08 -10.95
CA ILE A 326 2.06 12.83 -11.43
C ILE A 326 3.54 13.06 -11.59
N ARG A 327 4.36 12.34 -10.85
CA ARG A 327 5.81 12.53 -10.86
C ARG A 327 6.51 11.22 -11.20
N ASN A 328 7.46 11.26 -12.12
CA ASN A 328 8.44 10.18 -12.22
C ASN A 328 9.51 10.43 -11.15
N LEU A 329 9.55 9.59 -10.13
CA LEU A 329 10.47 9.73 -9.00
C LEU A 329 11.92 9.55 -9.42
N THR A 330 12.18 8.74 -10.45
CA THR A 330 13.52 8.53 -10.98
C THR A 330 14.04 9.76 -11.72
N GLN A 331 13.18 10.41 -12.52
CA GLN A 331 13.57 11.54 -13.37
C GLN A 331 13.30 12.91 -12.73
N GLY A 332 12.47 12.97 -11.69
CA GLY A 332 12.07 14.22 -11.04
C GLY A 332 11.11 15.10 -11.84
N ILE A 333 10.51 14.58 -12.91
CA ILE A 333 9.64 15.32 -13.85
C ILE A 333 8.16 15.11 -13.53
N ASN A 334 7.35 16.17 -13.67
CA ASN A 334 5.90 16.11 -13.56
C ASN A 334 5.22 15.90 -14.93
N TYR A 335 4.12 15.17 -14.96
CA TYR A 335 3.35 14.88 -16.17
C TYR A 335 1.88 15.29 -16.03
N ALA A 336 1.26 15.65 -17.15
CA ALA A 336 -0.13 16.09 -17.20
C ALA A 336 -1.16 14.95 -17.18
N SER A 337 -0.76 13.71 -17.50
CA SER A 337 -1.61 12.53 -17.43
C SER A 337 -0.79 11.26 -17.19
N ILE A 338 -1.45 10.18 -16.78
CA ILE A 338 -0.78 8.89 -16.54
C ILE A 338 -0.19 8.37 -17.85
N ALA A 339 -0.94 8.47 -18.95
CA ALA A 339 -0.47 8.06 -20.27
C ALA A 339 0.82 8.78 -20.70
N LEU A 340 0.93 10.09 -20.46
CA LEU A 340 2.14 10.86 -20.75
C LEU A 340 3.32 10.43 -19.87
N ALA A 341 3.07 10.17 -18.58
CA ALA A 341 4.09 9.69 -17.65
C ALA A 341 4.65 8.33 -18.09
N VAL A 342 3.77 7.39 -18.46
CA VAL A 342 4.16 6.06 -18.97
C VAL A 342 4.93 6.17 -20.29
N ALA A 343 4.47 7.04 -21.22
CA ALA A 343 5.14 7.26 -22.49
C ALA A 343 6.57 7.79 -22.32
N ALA A 344 6.81 8.63 -21.31
CA ALA A 344 8.12 9.22 -21.02
C ALA A 344 9.01 8.36 -20.09
N ALA A 345 8.43 7.43 -19.33
CA ALA A 345 9.17 6.58 -18.41
C ALA A 345 10.18 5.67 -19.13
N ASN A 346 11.34 5.46 -18.52
CA ASN A 346 12.26 4.39 -18.89
C ASN A 346 11.87 3.08 -18.15
N PRO A 347 12.31 1.91 -18.64
CA PRO A 347 12.19 0.68 -17.87
C PRO A 347 12.77 0.85 -16.46
N LEU A 348 12.08 0.30 -15.46
CA LEU A 348 12.33 0.38 -14.01
C LEU A 348 12.02 1.73 -13.35
N ASP A 349 11.51 2.72 -14.09
CA ASP A 349 11.08 3.97 -13.47
C ASP A 349 9.89 3.76 -12.53
N THR A 350 9.84 4.59 -11.49
CA THR A 350 8.69 4.71 -10.60
C THR A 350 7.91 5.97 -10.91
N ILE A 351 6.65 5.82 -11.25
CA ILE A 351 5.68 6.90 -11.40
C ILE A 351 4.82 6.92 -10.14
N GLU A 352 4.84 8.05 -9.43
CA GLU A 352 4.04 8.30 -8.25
C GLU A 352 2.90 9.27 -8.55
N LEU A 353 1.71 8.89 -8.09
CA LEU A 353 0.51 9.70 -8.12
C LEU A 353 0.30 10.26 -6.71
N SER A 354 0.22 11.59 -6.61
CA SER A 354 -0.22 12.25 -5.40
C SER A 354 -1.69 11.90 -5.06
N PRO A 355 -2.16 12.24 -3.86
CA PRO A 355 -3.59 12.17 -3.55
C PRO A 355 -4.41 12.97 -4.57
N GLY A 356 -5.58 12.47 -4.94
CA GLY A 356 -6.50 13.08 -5.90
C GLY A 356 -7.20 12.08 -6.81
N THR A 357 -8.17 12.59 -7.58
CA THR A 357 -8.92 11.82 -8.58
C THR A 357 -8.43 12.14 -9.99
N TYR A 358 -7.74 11.18 -10.61
CA TYR A 358 -7.24 11.23 -11.98
C TYR A 358 -8.31 10.69 -12.93
N ILE A 359 -8.88 11.57 -13.75
CA ILE A 359 -9.87 11.18 -14.75
C ILE A 359 -9.15 10.82 -16.04
N GLU A 360 -9.17 9.53 -16.39
CA GLU A 360 -8.61 9.03 -17.64
C GLU A 360 -9.77 8.77 -18.61
N THR A 361 -9.81 9.54 -19.69
CA THR A 361 -10.82 9.34 -20.74
C THR A 361 -10.31 8.29 -21.73
N VAL A 362 -11.03 7.19 -21.83
CA VAL A 362 -10.65 6.04 -22.66
C VAL A 362 -11.75 5.77 -23.70
N SER A 363 -11.32 5.48 -24.92
CA SER A 363 -12.20 5.16 -26.06
C SER A 363 -12.07 3.69 -26.44
N THR A 364 -12.95 3.20 -27.31
CA THR A 364 -12.94 1.82 -27.80
C THR A 364 -11.64 1.40 -28.49
N ALA A 365 -10.84 2.37 -28.97
CA ALA A 365 -9.58 2.11 -29.66
C ALA A 365 -8.33 2.37 -28.78
N THR A 366 -8.47 3.04 -27.63
CA THR A 366 -7.35 3.58 -26.86
C THR A 366 -7.52 3.39 -25.35
N PRO A 367 -7.31 2.16 -24.82
CA PRO A 367 -7.20 1.96 -23.38
C PRO A 367 -5.96 2.70 -22.84
N LEU A 368 -5.90 2.90 -21.52
CA LEU A 368 -4.65 3.27 -20.86
C LEU A 368 -3.71 2.06 -20.96
N VAL A 369 -2.55 2.23 -21.61
CA VAL A 369 -1.60 1.13 -21.83
C VAL A 369 -0.34 1.35 -20.99
N ILE A 370 0.03 0.33 -20.22
CA ILE A 370 1.35 0.24 -19.57
C ILE A 370 2.16 -0.80 -20.33
N ASN A 371 3.06 -0.34 -21.20
CA ASN A 371 3.86 -1.17 -22.11
C ASN A 371 5.36 -1.16 -21.79
N LYS A 372 5.71 -0.82 -20.56
CA LYS A 372 7.09 -0.80 -20.07
C LYS A 372 7.12 -1.42 -18.69
N THR A 373 8.25 -2.04 -18.35
CA THR A 373 8.56 -2.45 -16.98
C THR A 373 8.64 -1.21 -16.11
N ILE A 374 7.62 -0.92 -15.31
CA ILE A 374 7.60 0.26 -14.43
C ILE A 374 6.85 -0.07 -13.13
N THR A 375 7.07 0.77 -12.12
CA THR A 375 6.17 0.86 -10.96
C THR A 375 5.23 2.05 -11.16
N LEU A 376 3.92 1.81 -11.07
CA LEU A 376 2.91 2.86 -11.00
C LEU A 376 2.24 2.78 -9.63
N ARG A 377 2.44 3.80 -8.79
CA ARG A 377 1.97 3.78 -7.41
C ARG A 377 1.21 5.05 -7.02
N GLY A 378 0.19 4.89 -6.20
CA GLY A 378 -0.41 5.98 -5.43
C GLY A 378 0.19 6.09 -4.04
N ILE A 379 -0.23 7.11 -3.30
CA ILE A 379 0.07 7.23 -1.87
C ILE A 379 -0.75 6.23 -1.06
N SER A 380 -2.03 6.07 -1.40
CA SER A 380 -2.96 5.10 -0.82
C SER A 380 -4.14 4.92 -1.76
N SER A 381 -4.70 3.71 -1.88
CA SER A 381 -5.89 3.50 -2.71
C SER A 381 -7.11 4.30 -2.22
N LYS A 382 -7.15 4.76 -0.97
CA LYS A 382 -8.20 5.69 -0.53
C LYS A 382 -8.06 7.12 -1.04
N LEU A 383 -6.82 7.55 -1.24
CA LEU A 383 -6.49 8.95 -1.52
C LEU A 383 -6.15 9.16 -2.99
N THR A 384 -5.69 8.12 -3.69
CA THR A 384 -5.32 8.16 -5.11
C THR A 384 -6.32 7.34 -5.91
N ILE A 385 -7.22 8.04 -6.62
CA ILE A 385 -8.29 7.44 -7.40
C ILE A 385 -7.97 7.64 -8.88
N VAL A 386 -8.01 6.58 -9.69
CA VAL A 386 -8.00 6.66 -11.14
C VAL A 386 -9.39 6.27 -11.63
N GLN A 387 -10.13 7.24 -12.15
CA GLN A 387 -11.48 7.03 -12.64
C GLN A 387 -11.49 7.02 -14.16
N PHE A 388 -11.99 5.93 -14.73
CA PHE A 388 -12.17 5.81 -16.18
C PHE A 388 -13.49 6.46 -16.59
N ASN A 389 -13.39 7.52 -17.39
CA ASN A 389 -14.56 8.10 -18.06
C ASN A 389 -14.72 7.48 -19.45
N VAL A 390 -15.93 7.09 -19.81
CA VAL A 390 -16.19 6.30 -21.01
C VAL A 390 -17.11 7.05 -21.97
N VAL A 391 -16.68 7.14 -23.22
CA VAL A 391 -17.51 7.53 -24.35
C VAL A 391 -17.83 6.27 -25.16
N GLY A 392 -18.92 5.58 -24.85
CA GLY A 392 -19.41 4.40 -25.59
C GLY A 392 -19.17 3.03 -24.91
N SER A 393 -19.40 1.93 -25.64
CA SER A 393 -19.17 0.56 -25.13
C SER A 393 -17.76 0.10 -25.46
N GLN A 394 -16.95 -0.22 -24.45
CA GLN A 394 -15.66 -0.89 -24.66
C GLN A 394 -15.87 -2.35 -25.10
N ASP A 395 -14.87 -2.96 -25.75
CA ASP A 395 -14.90 -4.38 -26.11
C ASP A 395 -13.93 -5.24 -25.27
N PHE A 396 -12.96 -4.65 -24.56
CA PHE A 396 -11.95 -5.42 -23.81
C PHE A 396 -11.66 -4.90 -22.39
N SER A 397 -10.88 -3.84 -22.22
CA SER A 397 -10.49 -3.31 -20.90
C SER A 397 -10.21 -1.81 -20.91
N TYR A 398 -10.26 -1.17 -19.73
CA TYR A 398 -9.89 0.25 -19.58
C TYR A 398 -8.39 0.46 -19.38
N LEU A 399 -7.76 -0.45 -18.64
CA LEU A 399 -6.31 -0.54 -18.44
C LEU A 399 -5.76 -1.81 -19.10
N SER A 400 -4.67 -1.70 -19.85
CA SER A 400 -3.99 -2.84 -20.47
C SER A 400 -2.52 -2.91 -20.07
N LEU A 401 -2.14 -3.99 -19.40
CA LEU A 401 -0.78 -4.29 -18.98
C LEU A 401 -0.07 -5.12 -20.07
N ARG A 402 1.02 -4.58 -20.60
CA ARG A 402 1.69 -5.05 -21.83
C ARG A 402 3.22 -5.03 -21.74
N ALA A 403 3.78 -5.39 -20.59
CA ALA A 403 5.21 -5.56 -20.40
C ALA A 403 5.48 -6.47 -19.19
N ASP A 404 6.68 -7.03 -19.12
CA ASP A 404 7.14 -7.76 -17.95
C ASP A 404 7.37 -6.84 -16.75
N ALA A 405 7.27 -7.42 -15.55
CA ALA A 405 7.66 -6.78 -14.29
C ALA A 405 6.97 -5.42 -14.03
N ILE A 406 5.68 -5.33 -14.38
CA ILE A 406 4.83 -4.20 -13.98
C ILE A 406 4.41 -4.37 -12.53
N LEU A 407 4.57 -3.32 -11.72
CA LEU A 407 4.01 -3.20 -10.37
C LEU A 407 2.94 -2.09 -10.34
N LEU A 408 1.72 -2.46 -9.96
CA LEU A 408 0.66 -1.52 -9.59
C LEU A 408 0.43 -1.56 -8.08
N GLU A 409 0.40 -0.40 -7.44
CA GLU A 409 0.30 -0.32 -5.98
C GLU A 409 -0.51 0.89 -5.51
N ASN A 410 -1.32 0.72 -4.45
CA ASN A 410 -1.95 1.82 -3.72
C ASN A 410 -2.82 2.76 -4.58
N ILE A 411 -3.55 2.23 -5.55
CA ILE A 411 -4.45 3.01 -6.41
C ILE A 411 -5.88 2.45 -6.33
N HIS A 412 -6.88 3.32 -6.28
CA HIS A 412 -8.27 2.94 -6.48
C HIS A 412 -8.68 3.16 -7.94
N TRP A 413 -8.86 2.06 -8.65
CA TRP A 413 -9.32 2.02 -10.03
C TRP A 413 -10.84 1.95 -10.08
N VAL A 414 -11.46 3.01 -10.59
CA VAL A 414 -12.92 3.12 -10.72
C VAL A 414 -13.29 2.96 -12.19
N GLY A 415 -13.91 1.82 -12.51
CA GLY A 415 -14.57 1.58 -13.79
C GLY A 415 -16.01 2.09 -13.78
N PRO A 416 -16.68 2.18 -14.94
CA PRO A 416 -18.07 2.58 -15.00
C PRO A 416 -19.00 1.53 -14.40
N THR A 417 -20.16 2.00 -13.94
CA THR A 417 -21.24 1.20 -13.33
C THR A 417 -22.52 1.30 -14.18
N GLY A 418 -23.17 0.18 -14.52
CA GLY A 418 -24.48 0.20 -15.18
C GLY A 418 -24.82 -1.00 -16.07
N ALA A 419 -26.11 -1.14 -16.41
CA ALA A 419 -26.61 -2.13 -17.36
C ALA A 419 -26.27 -1.73 -18.80
N GLY A 420 -25.78 -2.67 -19.62
CA GLY A 420 -25.45 -2.44 -21.04
C GLY A 420 -23.96 -2.50 -21.41
N LEU A 421 -23.07 -2.79 -20.46
CA LEU A 421 -21.64 -3.03 -20.75
C LEU A 421 -21.48 -4.35 -21.53
N THR A 422 -20.84 -4.34 -22.70
CA THR A 422 -20.81 -5.52 -23.58
C THR A 422 -19.67 -6.49 -23.28
N GLN A 423 -18.45 -6.08 -22.90
CA GLN A 423 -17.36 -7.03 -22.54
C GLN A 423 -16.34 -6.54 -21.48
N ASN A 424 -16.57 -5.41 -20.83
CA ASN A 424 -15.50 -4.60 -20.23
C ASN A 424 -14.93 -5.16 -18.93
N SER A 425 -13.61 -5.29 -18.86
CA SER A 425 -12.84 -5.48 -17.62
C SER A 425 -12.24 -4.16 -17.14
N ILE A 426 -12.07 -3.96 -15.84
CA ILE A 426 -11.31 -2.79 -15.33
C ILE A 426 -9.90 -2.81 -15.91
N PHE A 427 -9.23 -3.96 -15.83
CA PHE A 427 -7.94 -4.15 -16.47
C PHE A 427 -7.84 -5.49 -17.21
N ASN A 428 -6.84 -5.60 -18.07
CA ASN A 428 -6.36 -6.89 -18.56
C ASN A 428 -4.84 -6.98 -18.52
N VAL A 429 -4.34 -8.20 -18.43
CA VAL A 429 -2.96 -8.54 -18.81
C VAL A 429 -3.05 -9.17 -20.20
N ALA A 430 -2.45 -8.52 -21.19
CA ALA A 430 -2.57 -8.93 -22.58
C ALA A 430 -1.50 -9.98 -22.94
N LEU A 431 -1.70 -10.66 -24.07
CA LEU A 431 -0.65 -11.46 -24.70
C LEU A 431 0.45 -10.56 -25.29
N ALA A 432 1.71 -10.99 -25.17
CA ALA A 432 2.82 -10.34 -25.85
C ALA A 432 2.85 -10.70 -27.35
N SER A 433 2.45 -11.93 -27.68
CA SER A 433 2.27 -12.41 -29.05
C SER A 433 1.29 -13.58 -29.09
N PHE A 434 0.52 -13.68 -30.16
CA PHE A 434 -0.37 -14.82 -30.42
C PHE A 434 0.32 -15.96 -31.17
N LEU A 435 1.35 -15.66 -31.99
CA LEU A 435 2.06 -16.64 -32.83
C LEU A 435 3.56 -16.25 -32.96
N PRO A 436 4.48 -16.89 -32.21
CA PRO A 436 4.26 -17.89 -31.16
C PRO A 436 3.52 -17.28 -29.96
N LEU A 437 2.88 -18.12 -29.14
CA LEU A 437 2.26 -17.68 -27.90
C LEU A 437 3.35 -17.17 -26.94
N ILE A 438 3.25 -15.92 -26.50
CA ILE A 438 4.17 -15.32 -25.51
C ILE A 438 3.35 -14.60 -24.45
N LEU A 439 3.61 -14.95 -23.19
CA LEU A 439 2.96 -14.38 -22.01
C LEU A 439 3.91 -13.40 -21.29
N TYR A 440 3.37 -12.30 -20.76
CA TYR A 440 4.15 -11.44 -19.86
C TYR A 440 4.33 -12.09 -18.50
N GLN A 441 5.43 -11.77 -17.82
CA GLN A 441 5.80 -12.32 -16.52
C GLN A 441 6.03 -11.24 -15.47
N ASN A 442 5.98 -11.67 -14.21
CA ASN A 442 6.26 -10.91 -13.01
C ASN A 442 5.34 -9.71 -12.81
N ILE A 443 4.07 -9.85 -13.17
CA ILE A 443 3.08 -8.81 -12.96
C ILE A 443 2.60 -8.86 -11.51
N MET A 444 2.70 -7.74 -10.81
CA MET A 444 2.25 -7.61 -9.42
C MET A 444 1.24 -6.47 -9.29
N ILE A 445 0.12 -6.77 -8.64
CA ILE A 445 -0.89 -5.79 -8.26
C ILE A 445 -1.14 -5.96 -6.77
N ARG A 446 -0.88 -4.89 -6.00
CA ARG A 446 -1.07 -4.94 -4.55
C ARG A 446 -1.74 -3.71 -3.98
N TYR A 447 -2.52 -3.92 -2.92
CA TYR A 447 -3.08 -2.83 -2.11
C TYR A 447 -3.94 -1.83 -2.89
N CYS A 448 -4.45 -2.29 -4.04
CA CYS A 448 -5.32 -1.52 -4.91
C CYS A 448 -6.78 -1.81 -4.57
N THR A 449 -7.64 -0.83 -4.85
CA THR A 449 -9.08 -1.03 -4.85
C THR A 449 -9.57 -1.04 -6.30
N PHE A 450 -10.44 -1.97 -6.65
CA PHE A 450 -11.08 -2.06 -7.96
C PHE A 450 -12.58 -1.97 -7.77
N GLU A 451 -13.20 -0.91 -8.30
CA GLU A 451 -14.63 -0.68 -8.18
C GLU A 451 -15.29 -0.60 -9.56
N GLY A 452 -16.44 -1.26 -9.69
CA GLY A 452 -17.26 -1.21 -10.90
C GLY A 452 -16.87 -2.23 -11.97
N GLY A 453 -17.14 -1.88 -13.22
CA GLY A 453 -16.89 -2.77 -14.37
C GLY A 453 -17.89 -3.92 -14.51
N ARG A 454 -17.84 -4.58 -15.67
CA ARG A 454 -18.60 -5.82 -15.90
C ARG A 454 -17.86 -7.04 -15.37
N ARG A 455 -16.54 -7.04 -15.58
CA ARG A 455 -15.51 -7.87 -14.96
C ARG A 455 -14.50 -6.98 -14.26
N THR A 456 -13.75 -7.52 -13.31
CA THR A 456 -12.59 -6.79 -12.78
C THR A 456 -11.39 -6.97 -13.71
N ALA A 457 -11.07 -8.21 -14.07
CA ALA A 457 -9.87 -8.54 -14.81
C ALA A 457 -10.05 -9.70 -15.80
N PHE A 458 -9.29 -9.62 -16.89
CA PHE A 458 -9.01 -10.73 -17.80
C PHE A 458 -7.50 -10.90 -17.93
N ILE A 459 -6.97 -12.09 -17.68
CA ILE A 459 -5.55 -12.28 -17.37
C ILE A 459 -4.95 -13.41 -18.22
N ASP A 460 -3.97 -13.05 -19.05
CA ASP A 460 -3.03 -13.94 -19.73
C ASP A 460 -1.59 -13.61 -19.28
N THR A 461 -0.90 -14.54 -18.60
CA THR A 461 0.41 -14.23 -18.00
C THR A 461 1.17 -15.48 -17.57
N ASN A 462 2.50 -15.44 -17.57
CA ASN A 462 3.31 -16.53 -17.02
C ASN A 462 3.29 -16.48 -15.48
N THR A 463 3.64 -15.34 -14.86
CA THR A 463 3.60 -15.18 -13.39
C THR A 463 2.84 -13.93 -12.97
N PHE A 464 1.93 -14.11 -12.01
CA PHE A 464 1.02 -13.07 -11.55
C PHE A 464 0.81 -13.10 -10.04
N THR A 465 0.93 -11.94 -9.41
CA THR A 465 0.66 -11.76 -7.97
C THR A 465 -0.41 -10.71 -7.76
N PHE A 466 -1.49 -11.10 -7.09
CA PHE A 466 -2.61 -10.25 -6.71
C PHE A 466 -2.80 -10.34 -5.20
N ILE A 467 -2.29 -9.34 -4.47
CA ILE A 467 -2.18 -9.40 -3.01
C ILE A 467 -2.76 -8.17 -2.30
N GLY A 468 -3.54 -8.40 -1.24
CA GLY A 468 -4.03 -7.31 -0.39
C GLY A 468 -4.97 -6.33 -1.08
N ASN A 469 -5.58 -6.71 -2.21
CA ASN A 469 -6.47 -5.85 -2.97
C ASN A 469 -7.90 -5.95 -2.47
N THR A 470 -8.68 -4.90 -2.72
CA THR A 470 -10.14 -4.90 -2.52
C THR A 470 -10.85 -4.84 -3.87
N ILE A 471 -11.82 -5.72 -4.09
CA ILE A 471 -12.70 -5.69 -5.26
C ILE A 471 -14.12 -5.39 -4.79
N ILE A 472 -14.70 -4.31 -5.31
CA ILE A 472 -16.10 -3.90 -5.15
C ILE A 472 -16.79 -4.12 -6.50
N HIS A 473 -17.33 -5.33 -6.67
CA HIS A 473 -17.83 -5.79 -7.97
C HIS A 473 -19.32 -5.54 -8.11
N THR A 474 -19.70 -4.74 -9.11
CA THR A 474 -21.10 -4.48 -9.46
C THR A 474 -21.53 -5.18 -10.76
N GLY A 475 -20.63 -5.93 -11.39
CA GLY A 475 -20.84 -6.56 -12.69
C GLY A 475 -21.64 -7.86 -12.64
N ASP A 476 -22.18 -8.25 -13.80
CA ASP A 476 -22.91 -9.51 -14.06
C ASP A 476 -22.02 -10.67 -14.54
N ARG A 477 -20.70 -10.47 -14.55
CA ARG A 477 -19.68 -11.47 -14.90
C ARG A 477 -18.71 -11.69 -13.73
N ASP A 478 -17.63 -12.40 -13.99
CA ASP A 478 -16.68 -12.81 -12.97
C ASP A 478 -15.73 -11.66 -12.63
N ALA A 479 -15.19 -11.65 -11.40
CA ALA A 479 -14.18 -10.66 -11.04
C ALA A 479 -12.87 -10.95 -11.78
N LEU A 480 -12.16 -12.01 -11.40
CA LEU A 480 -10.88 -12.39 -11.99
C LEU A 480 -11.07 -13.58 -12.93
N VAL A 481 -10.75 -13.38 -14.20
CA VAL A 481 -10.74 -14.44 -15.22
C VAL A 481 -9.30 -14.70 -15.64
N PHE A 482 -8.82 -15.91 -15.36
CA PHE A 482 -7.54 -16.42 -15.80
C PHE A 482 -7.76 -17.33 -16.99
N GLU A 483 -7.17 -16.97 -18.13
CA GLU A 483 -7.38 -17.69 -19.39
C GLU A 483 -6.13 -18.40 -19.85
N ARG A 484 -4.93 -17.84 -19.63
CA ARG A 484 -3.69 -18.54 -19.92
C ARG A 484 -2.66 -18.27 -18.84
N ILE A 485 -2.18 -19.34 -18.22
CA ILE A 485 -1.12 -19.30 -17.22
C ILE A 485 -0.07 -20.37 -17.57
N GLU A 486 1.21 -20.01 -17.43
CA GLU A 486 2.36 -20.91 -17.66
C GLU A 486 3.41 -20.83 -16.51
N GLY A 487 3.03 -20.24 -15.38
CA GLY A 487 3.83 -20.20 -14.17
C GLY A 487 3.00 -20.04 -12.89
N THR A 488 3.56 -19.32 -11.91
CA THR A 488 2.94 -19.17 -10.60
C THR A 488 1.95 -18.02 -10.56
N THR A 489 0.71 -18.32 -10.16
CA THR A 489 -0.33 -17.34 -9.87
C THR A 489 -0.66 -17.35 -8.38
N THR A 490 -0.52 -16.19 -7.73
CA THR A 490 -0.85 -16.02 -6.31
C THR A 490 -1.96 -14.99 -6.14
N VAL A 491 -3.07 -15.41 -5.54
CA VAL A 491 -4.19 -14.56 -5.12
C VAL A 491 -4.29 -14.65 -3.61
N TYR A 492 -3.71 -13.67 -2.90
CA TYR A 492 -3.51 -13.74 -1.45
C TYR A 492 -4.08 -12.52 -0.71
N GLY A 493 -4.76 -12.72 0.42
CA GLY A 493 -5.08 -11.59 1.32
C GLY A 493 -6.09 -10.59 0.75
N ASN A 494 -6.86 -10.96 -0.29
CA ASN A 494 -7.76 -10.03 -0.96
C ASN A 494 -9.17 -10.05 -0.36
N VAL A 495 -9.90 -8.94 -0.53
CA VAL A 495 -11.30 -8.78 -0.14
C VAL A 495 -12.17 -8.65 -1.38
N PHE A 496 -13.06 -9.62 -1.61
CA PHE A 496 -13.98 -9.64 -2.75
C PHE A 496 -15.42 -9.41 -2.32
N ARG A 497 -16.00 -8.28 -2.72
CA ARG A 497 -17.39 -7.91 -2.44
C ARG A 497 -18.22 -7.98 -3.72
N GLY A 498 -19.05 -9.02 -3.85
CA GLY A 498 -19.95 -9.20 -4.98
C GLY A 498 -21.30 -8.50 -4.79
N GLY A 499 -21.94 -8.14 -5.90
CA GLY A 499 -23.32 -7.67 -5.96
C GLY A 499 -24.33 -8.77 -6.31
N ALA A 500 -25.61 -8.39 -6.42
CA ALA A 500 -26.71 -9.32 -6.69
C ALA A 500 -26.62 -10.04 -8.06
N THR A 501 -25.85 -9.52 -9.01
CA THR A 501 -25.64 -10.10 -10.34
C THR A 501 -24.28 -10.80 -10.47
N SER A 502 -23.40 -10.66 -9.47
CA SER A 502 -22.03 -11.16 -9.54
C SER A 502 -21.98 -12.69 -9.55
N ARG A 503 -21.20 -13.23 -10.48
CA ARG A 503 -21.14 -14.66 -10.77
C ARG A 503 -20.04 -15.35 -9.96
N ARG A 504 -18.81 -15.37 -10.49
CA ARG A 504 -17.66 -16.04 -9.88
C ARG A 504 -16.65 -15.01 -9.37
N THR A 505 -16.06 -15.27 -8.21
CA THR A 505 -14.93 -14.46 -7.73
C THR A 505 -13.71 -14.69 -8.61
N ILE A 506 -13.38 -15.97 -8.85
CA ILE A 506 -12.23 -16.40 -9.65
C ILE A 506 -12.70 -17.47 -10.64
N SER A 507 -12.35 -17.29 -11.91
CA SER A 507 -12.59 -18.25 -12.98
C SER A 507 -11.29 -18.61 -13.69
N ILE A 508 -11.08 -19.90 -13.91
CA ILE A 508 -9.88 -20.48 -14.52
C ILE A 508 -10.36 -21.25 -15.75
N GLU A 509 -10.31 -20.61 -16.91
CA GLU A 509 -11.14 -20.99 -18.07
C GLU A 509 -10.40 -21.43 -19.35
N GLY A 510 -9.11 -21.13 -19.53
CA GLY A 510 -8.37 -21.47 -20.77
C GLY A 510 -7.24 -22.49 -20.60
N ASP A 511 -6.11 -22.33 -21.27
CA ASP A 511 -5.01 -23.32 -21.30
C ASP A 511 -3.97 -23.06 -20.20
N PHE A 512 -3.67 -24.07 -19.37
CA PHE A 512 -2.76 -23.94 -18.22
C PHE A 512 -1.66 -25.01 -18.29
N ALA A 513 -0.40 -24.64 -18.06
CA ALA A 513 0.71 -25.56 -18.20
C ALA A 513 1.92 -25.27 -17.29
N ASN A 514 2.27 -26.26 -16.46
CA ASN A 514 3.38 -26.23 -15.49
C ASN A 514 3.23 -25.16 -14.39
N ASP A 515 2.02 -25.04 -13.86
CA ASP A 515 1.63 -23.93 -12.99
C ASP A 515 1.45 -24.29 -11.52
N ALA A 516 1.54 -23.26 -10.68
CA ALA A 516 1.03 -23.30 -9.32
C ALA A 516 0.01 -22.18 -9.15
N ILE A 517 -1.24 -22.54 -8.84
CA ILE A 517 -2.31 -21.58 -8.55
C ILE A 517 -2.59 -21.63 -7.06
N GLN A 518 -2.31 -20.53 -6.39
CA GLN A 518 -2.60 -20.34 -4.99
C GLN A 518 -3.70 -19.29 -4.82
N VAL A 519 -4.80 -19.69 -4.19
CA VAL A 519 -5.88 -18.81 -3.75
C VAL A 519 -5.96 -18.94 -2.23
N SER A 520 -5.28 -18.04 -1.51
CA SER A 520 -5.16 -18.18 -0.06
C SER A 520 -5.49 -16.92 0.74
N ASN A 521 -6.00 -17.09 1.95
CA ASN A 521 -6.27 -15.99 2.89
C ASN A 521 -7.15 -14.87 2.29
N ASN A 522 -8.11 -15.22 1.42
CA ASN A 522 -9.03 -14.24 0.84
C ASN A 522 -10.37 -14.26 1.58
N THR A 523 -11.04 -13.10 1.62
CA THR A 523 -12.43 -13.00 2.07
C THR A 523 -13.33 -12.73 0.87
N ALA A 524 -14.38 -13.53 0.68
CA ALA A 524 -15.34 -13.34 -0.40
C ALA A 524 -16.79 -13.34 0.12
N THR A 525 -17.55 -12.30 -0.22
CA THR A 525 -18.95 -12.15 0.21
C THR A 525 -19.89 -11.90 -0.97
N SER A 526 -21.07 -12.52 -0.94
CA SER A 526 -22.18 -12.27 -1.88
C SER A 526 -21.92 -12.70 -3.34
N TRP A 527 -21.09 -13.72 -3.56
CA TRP A 527 -20.85 -14.31 -4.88
C TRP A 527 -21.71 -15.56 -5.11
N LEU A 528 -22.07 -15.88 -6.37
CA LEU A 528 -22.67 -17.19 -6.65
C LEU A 528 -21.67 -18.32 -6.39
N GLN A 529 -20.42 -18.10 -6.79
CA GLN A 529 -19.36 -19.11 -6.77
C GLN A 529 -18.05 -18.41 -6.36
N PHE A 530 -17.19 -19.10 -5.62
CA PHE A 530 -15.88 -18.56 -5.27
C PHE A 530 -14.86 -18.88 -6.36
N VAL A 531 -14.57 -20.17 -6.57
CA VAL A 531 -13.61 -20.59 -7.60
C VAL A 531 -14.25 -21.57 -8.57
N LEU A 532 -14.04 -21.33 -9.86
CA LEU A 532 -14.36 -22.27 -10.93
C LEU A 532 -13.10 -22.69 -11.69
N PHE A 533 -12.97 -24.01 -11.90
CA PHE A 533 -12.00 -24.61 -12.81
C PHE A 533 -12.72 -25.20 -14.01
N ASN A 534 -12.42 -24.70 -15.20
CA ASN A 534 -12.99 -25.14 -16.48
C ASN A 534 -11.91 -25.25 -17.58
N SER A 535 -10.69 -25.59 -17.18
CA SER A 535 -9.51 -25.49 -18.03
C SER A 535 -8.90 -26.87 -18.34
N PRO A 536 -8.42 -27.13 -19.57
CA PRO A 536 -7.38 -28.13 -19.80
C PRO A 536 -6.06 -27.66 -19.15
N THR A 537 -5.69 -28.32 -18.06
CA THR A 537 -4.43 -28.08 -17.34
C THR A 537 -3.32 -29.02 -17.84
N SER A 538 -2.06 -28.79 -17.46
CA SER A 538 -0.96 -29.77 -17.53
C SER A 538 0.04 -29.47 -16.42
N ASN A 539 0.43 -30.49 -15.65
CA ASN A 539 1.31 -30.35 -14.49
C ASN A 539 0.93 -29.24 -13.49
N THR A 540 -0.36 -29.02 -13.22
CA THR A 540 -0.82 -27.90 -12.38
C THR A 540 -0.95 -28.33 -10.91
N SER A 541 -0.43 -27.52 -9.98
CA SER A 541 -0.74 -27.61 -8.55
C SER A 541 -1.75 -26.55 -8.15
N LEU A 542 -2.79 -26.96 -7.43
CA LEU A 542 -3.84 -26.09 -6.93
C LEU A 542 -3.86 -26.10 -5.40
N LEU A 543 -3.76 -24.90 -4.82
CA LEU A 543 -3.97 -24.64 -3.41
C LEU A 543 -5.09 -23.62 -3.23
N VAL A 544 -6.16 -24.01 -2.55
CA VAL A 544 -7.22 -23.12 -2.07
C VAL A 544 -7.21 -23.21 -0.55
N SER A 545 -6.64 -22.23 0.15
CA SER A 545 -6.47 -22.34 1.60
C SER A 545 -6.76 -21.09 2.42
N GLU A 546 -7.16 -21.25 3.68
CA GLU A 546 -7.33 -20.13 4.61
C GLU A 546 -8.35 -19.07 4.13
N ASN A 547 -9.23 -19.41 3.19
CA ASN A 547 -10.21 -18.44 2.68
C ASN A 547 -11.47 -18.43 3.54
N VAL A 548 -12.09 -17.25 3.66
CA VAL A 548 -13.40 -17.06 4.28
C VAL A 548 -14.40 -16.69 3.20
N VAL A 549 -15.28 -17.63 2.86
CA VAL A 549 -16.32 -17.43 1.84
C VAL A 549 -17.69 -17.43 2.49
N ASN A 550 -18.40 -16.32 2.35
CA ASN A 550 -19.79 -16.21 2.76
C ASN A 550 -20.68 -15.95 1.54
N HIS A 551 -21.39 -16.98 1.13
CA HIS A 551 -22.33 -16.88 0.01
C HIS A 551 -23.55 -16.03 0.33
N MET A 552 -23.82 -15.67 1.60
CA MET A 552 -25.05 -14.97 1.98
C MET A 552 -26.26 -15.71 1.39
N THR A 553 -27.27 -15.02 0.86
CA THR A 553 -28.45 -15.67 0.25
C THR A 553 -28.21 -16.28 -1.14
N ARG A 554 -26.96 -16.32 -1.62
CA ARG A 554 -26.61 -16.84 -2.96
C ARG A 554 -26.69 -18.37 -3.01
N SER A 555 -26.87 -18.89 -4.22
CA SER A 555 -27.28 -20.28 -4.46
C SER A 555 -26.34 -21.06 -5.38
N GLY A 556 -25.03 -20.77 -5.43
CA GLY A 556 -24.06 -21.55 -6.21
C GLY A 556 -23.09 -22.32 -5.32
N SER A 557 -22.51 -23.41 -5.81
CA SER A 557 -21.47 -24.17 -5.10
C SER A 557 -20.17 -23.36 -4.99
N THR A 558 -19.38 -23.57 -3.94
CA THR A 558 -18.25 -22.69 -3.62
C THR A 558 -17.04 -22.90 -4.53
N VAL A 559 -16.48 -24.11 -4.53
CA VAL A 559 -15.38 -24.53 -5.40
C VAL A 559 -15.91 -25.57 -6.38
N ILE A 560 -15.79 -25.30 -7.68
CA ILE A 560 -16.36 -26.12 -8.74
C ILE A 560 -15.30 -26.54 -9.73
N PHE A 561 -15.30 -27.82 -10.07
CA PHE A 561 -14.58 -28.37 -11.21
C PHE A 561 -15.57 -28.72 -12.31
N LEU A 562 -15.33 -28.24 -13.53
CA LEU A 562 -16.03 -28.59 -14.77
C LEU A 562 -15.11 -29.46 -15.63
N PRO A 563 -15.15 -30.80 -15.52
CA PRO A 563 -14.16 -31.69 -16.13
C PRO A 563 -14.47 -31.95 -17.61
N ALA A 564 -14.59 -30.89 -18.41
CA ALA A 564 -15.00 -30.97 -19.82
C ALA A 564 -13.93 -31.62 -20.71
N ALA A 565 -12.65 -31.55 -20.33
CA ALA A 565 -11.53 -32.17 -21.05
C ALA A 565 -11.32 -33.64 -20.65
N VAL A 566 -10.90 -34.48 -21.61
CA VAL A 566 -10.72 -35.94 -21.43
C VAL A 566 -9.68 -36.28 -20.36
N ASN A 567 -8.63 -35.46 -20.22
CA ASN A 567 -7.50 -35.65 -19.31
C ASN A 567 -7.49 -34.66 -18.13
N PHE A 568 -8.60 -33.94 -17.88
CA PHE A 568 -8.68 -32.86 -16.90
C PHE A 568 -8.00 -33.16 -15.56
N PHE A 569 -8.30 -34.30 -14.94
CA PHE A 569 -7.72 -34.65 -13.64
C PHE A 569 -6.31 -35.25 -13.72
N GLN A 570 -5.94 -35.90 -14.83
CA GLN A 570 -4.61 -36.50 -14.98
C GLN A 570 -3.49 -35.46 -15.00
N ASN A 571 -3.87 -34.22 -15.29
CA ASN A 571 -2.99 -33.08 -15.47
C ASN A 571 -2.73 -32.27 -14.19
N PHE A 572 -3.37 -32.64 -13.06
CA PHE A 572 -3.06 -32.04 -11.77
C PHE A 572 -1.95 -32.82 -11.06
N VAL A 573 -0.91 -32.10 -10.62
CA VAL A 573 0.12 -32.61 -9.70
C VAL A 573 -0.47 -32.75 -8.30
N SER A 574 -1.22 -31.75 -7.86
CA SER A 574 -1.89 -31.75 -6.56
C SER A 574 -3.12 -30.84 -6.56
N ILE A 575 -4.13 -31.24 -5.79
CA ILE A 575 -5.31 -30.43 -5.48
C ILE A 575 -5.49 -30.44 -3.97
N LEU A 576 -5.30 -29.29 -3.33
CA LEU A 576 -5.48 -29.11 -1.90
C LEU A 576 -6.44 -27.96 -1.61
N ILE A 577 -7.53 -28.29 -0.90
CA ILE A 577 -8.53 -27.37 -0.38
C ILE A 577 -8.46 -27.47 1.14
N ASP A 578 -7.78 -26.54 1.80
CA ASP A 578 -7.36 -26.69 3.20
C ASP A 578 -7.67 -25.48 4.07
N ASP A 579 -8.12 -25.70 5.31
CA ASP A 579 -8.35 -24.67 6.33
C ASP A 579 -9.24 -23.49 5.86
N ASN A 580 -10.20 -23.74 4.97
CA ASN A 580 -11.16 -22.72 4.54
C ASN A 580 -12.38 -22.70 5.45
N ILE A 581 -13.04 -21.54 5.53
CA ILE A 581 -14.35 -21.35 6.15
C ILE A 581 -15.37 -21.07 5.05
N PHE A 582 -16.30 -22.00 4.86
CA PHE A 582 -17.37 -21.88 3.87
C PHE A 582 -18.73 -21.75 4.56
N ILE A 583 -19.40 -20.62 4.33
CA ILE A 583 -20.69 -20.28 4.90
C ILE A 583 -21.71 -20.19 3.77
N GLN A 584 -22.68 -21.11 3.78
CA GLN A 584 -23.70 -21.18 2.74
C GLN A 584 -25.06 -21.59 3.32
N PRO A 585 -26.01 -20.65 3.43
CA PRO A 585 -27.33 -20.95 3.96
C PRO A 585 -28.25 -21.67 2.95
N ASN A 586 -27.85 -21.79 1.68
CA ASN A 586 -28.67 -22.49 0.68
C ASN A 586 -28.40 -24.01 0.73
N PRO A 587 -29.39 -24.84 1.10
CA PRO A 587 -29.18 -26.27 1.29
C PRO A 587 -28.81 -26.99 -0.01
N ASN A 588 -29.33 -26.61 -1.18
CA ASN A 588 -29.20 -27.44 -2.40
C ASN A 588 -27.84 -27.32 -3.12
N ARG A 589 -26.75 -27.00 -2.42
CA ARG A 589 -25.42 -26.75 -3.00
C ARG A 589 -24.30 -27.29 -2.13
N LEU A 590 -23.13 -27.41 -2.73
CA LEU A 590 -21.97 -28.07 -2.15
C LEU A 590 -20.81 -27.08 -2.03
N ALA A 591 -19.95 -27.29 -1.04
CA ALA A 591 -18.73 -26.53 -0.88
C ALA A 591 -17.69 -26.92 -1.93
N VAL A 592 -17.55 -28.23 -2.21
CA VAL A 592 -16.68 -28.74 -3.28
C VAL A 592 -17.50 -29.63 -4.21
N TYR A 593 -17.52 -29.31 -5.50
CA TYR A 593 -18.42 -29.94 -6.46
C TYR A 593 -17.73 -30.29 -7.78
N LEU A 594 -17.90 -31.53 -8.24
CA LEU A 594 -17.55 -31.94 -9.61
C LEU A 594 -18.81 -31.92 -10.46
N ASP A 595 -18.87 -30.99 -11.39
CA ASP A 595 -20.04 -30.77 -12.22
C ASP A 595 -19.85 -31.37 -13.62
N TYR A 596 -20.47 -32.54 -13.85
CA TYR A 596 -20.48 -33.21 -15.15
C TYR A 596 -21.71 -32.87 -16.01
N THR A 597 -22.55 -31.92 -15.60
CA THR A 597 -23.81 -31.64 -16.32
C THR A 597 -23.62 -31.11 -17.74
N PHE A 598 -22.43 -30.56 -18.04
CA PHE A 598 -22.05 -30.07 -19.36
C PHE A 598 -21.32 -31.12 -20.22
N GLY A 599 -21.23 -32.36 -19.75
CA GLY A 599 -20.45 -33.42 -20.39
C GLY A 599 -18.98 -33.43 -19.94
N GLY A 600 -18.31 -34.55 -20.16
CA GLY A 600 -16.93 -34.79 -19.72
C GLY A 600 -16.71 -36.25 -19.35
N THR A 601 -15.50 -36.76 -19.58
CA THR A 601 -15.16 -38.18 -19.33
C THR A 601 -14.02 -38.36 -18.35
N SER A 602 -13.39 -37.28 -17.89
CA SER A 602 -12.26 -37.35 -16.96
C SER A 602 -12.69 -37.82 -15.58
N VAL A 603 -12.00 -38.84 -15.06
CA VAL A 603 -12.24 -39.44 -13.74
C VAL A 603 -11.06 -39.11 -12.81
N PRO A 604 -11.30 -38.53 -11.63
CA PRO A 604 -10.23 -38.32 -10.65
C PRO A 604 -9.76 -39.63 -10.04
N SER A 605 -8.47 -39.71 -9.70
CA SER A 605 -7.92 -40.82 -8.93
C SER A 605 -8.43 -40.80 -7.48
N ALA A 606 -8.38 -41.93 -6.80
CA ALA A 606 -8.74 -41.99 -5.38
C ALA A 606 -7.85 -41.05 -4.56
N ALA A 607 -8.45 -40.32 -3.60
CA ALA A 607 -7.80 -39.33 -2.75
C ALA A 607 -7.09 -38.18 -3.50
N GLN A 608 -7.38 -37.99 -4.79
CA GLN A 608 -6.72 -36.95 -5.58
C GLN A 608 -7.09 -35.54 -5.13
N ILE A 609 -8.35 -35.34 -4.72
CA ILE A 609 -8.85 -34.04 -4.24
C ILE A 609 -8.81 -34.06 -2.71
N LYS A 610 -7.84 -33.36 -2.14
CA LYS A 610 -7.69 -33.27 -0.68
C LYS A 610 -8.53 -32.13 -0.16
N VAL A 611 -9.56 -32.44 0.62
CA VAL A 611 -10.43 -31.47 1.29
C VAL A 611 -10.17 -31.62 2.78
N HIS A 612 -9.26 -30.83 3.31
CA HIS A 612 -8.69 -31.01 4.64
C HIS A 612 -8.99 -29.82 5.57
N ASN A 613 -9.25 -30.08 6.85
CA ASN A 613 -9.38 -29.07 7.91
C ASN A 613 -10.37 -27.92 7.64
N ASN A 614 -11.30 -28.07 6.69
CA ASN A 614 -12.24 -27.01 6.35
C ASN A 614 -13.39 -26.97 7.36
N LYS A 615 -13.93 -25.77 7.55
CA LYS A 615 -15.12 -25.51 8.38
C LYS A 615 -16.28 -25.15 7.47
N PHE A 616 -17.34 -25.96 7.54
CA PHE A 616 -18.56 -25.77 6.78
C PHE A 616 -19.67 -25.30 7.72
N SER A 617 -20.41 -24.27 7.31
CA SER A 617 -21.70 -23.89 7.90
C SER A 617 -22.76 -24.09 6.82
N TYR A 618 -23.29 -25.32 6.70
CA TYR A 618 -24.26 -25.76 5.70
C TYR A 618 -25.45 -26.46 6.36
N THR A 619 -26.65 -26.22 5.80
CA THR A 619 -27.89 -26.87 6.25
C THR A 619 -28.20 -28.09 5.39
N LEU A 620 -28.54 -29.22 6.03
CA LEU A 620 -29.04 -30.42 5.34
C LEU A 620 -30.48 -30.25 4.82
N PRO A 621 -30.87 -30.98 3.76
CA PRO A 621 -30.01 -31.82 2.90
C PRO A 621 -29.10 -30.96 2.02
N TRP A 622 -27.85 -31.39 1.81
CA TRP A 622 -26.96 -30.73 0.85
C TRP A 622 -26.93 -31.40 -0.51
N GLY A 623 -26.63 -30.59 -1.53
CA GLY A 623 -26.73 -30.98 -2.93
C GLY A 623 -28.17 -31.07 -3.42
N SER A 624 -28.33 -31.25 -4.72
CA SER A 624 -29.63 -31.53 -5.33
C SER A 624 -29.98 -33.01 -5.17
N GLY A 625 -31.26 -33.36 -5.33
CA GLY A 625 -31.70 -34.77 -5.33
C GLY A 625 -31.09 -35.61 -6.48
N THR A 626 -30.38 -34.97 -7.40
CA THR A 626 -29.66 -35.56 -8.52
C THR A 626 -28.14 -35.55 -8.34
N ASP A 627 -27.64 -35.34 -7.13
CA ASP A 627 -26.21 -35.38 -6.84
C ASP A 627 -25.86 -36.62 -6.01
N THR A 628 -24.66 -37.16 -6.25
CA THR A 628 -24.04 -38.11 -5.32
C THR A 628 -23.19 -37.32 -4.33
N VAL A 629 -23.60 -37.32 -3.07
CA VAL A 629 -23.01 -36.46 -2.02
C VAL A 629 -22.44 -37.30 -0.88
N SER A 630 -21.39 -36.79 -0.26
CA SER A 630 -20.89 -37.35 1.00
C SER A 630 -21.96 -37.21 2.09
N PRO A 631 -22.15 -38.24 2.95
CA PRO A 631 -23.08 -38.16 4.07
C PRO A 631 -22.55 -37.30 5.23
N LEU A 632 -21.25 -36.96 5.23
CA LEU A 632 -20.60 -36.27 6.34
C LEU A 632 -20.32 -34.79 6.04
N PHE A 633 -20.05 -34.45 4.78
CA PHE A 633 -19.60 -33.12 4.38
C PHE A 633 -20.25 -32.69 3.05
N PRO A 634 -20.42 -31.38 2.80
CA PRO A 634 -21.05 -30.84 1.59
C PRO A 634 -20.11 -30.93 0.38
N VAL A 635 -19.72 -32.15 0.01
CA VAL A 635 -18.86 -32.47 -1.14
C VAL A 635 -19.52 -33.55 -1.97
N GLY A 636 -19.31 -33.53 -3.29
CA GLY A 636 -19.96 -34.49 -4.17
C GLY A 636 -19.82 -34.17 -5.65
N PHE A 637 -20.61 -34.88 -6.45
CA PHE A 637 -20.60 -34.79 -7.90
C PHE A 637 -22.00 -35.05 -8.49
N SER A 638 -22.23 -34.58 -9.71
CA SER A 638 -23.53 -34.72 -10.38
C SER A 638 -23.82 -36.16 -10.82
N THR A 639 -25.09 -36.56 -10.92
CA THR A 639 -25.53 -37.90 -11.39
C THR A 639 -25.15 -38.23 -12.85
N GLY A 640 -24.72 -37.24 -13.63
CA GLY A 640 -24.20 -37.43 -14.99
C GLY A 640 -22.72 -37.86 -15.05
N ALA A 641 -22.08 -38.10 -13.90
CA ALA A 641 -20.67 -38.47 -13.86
C ALA A 641 -20.38 -39.81 -14.59
N PRO A 642 -19.23 -39.93 -15.28
CA PRO A 642 -18.85 -41.15 -15.99
C PRO A 642 -18.60 -42.32 -15.02
N VAL A 643 -18.73 -43.54 -15.55
CA VAL A 643 -18.44 -44.78 -14.80
C VAL A 643 -17.02 -44.70 -14.23
N GLY A 644 -16.89 -44.91 -12.92
CA GLY A 644 -15.61 -44.85 -12.20
C GLY A 644 -15.46 -43.65 -11.26
N VAL A 645 -16.27 -42.59 -11.43
CA VAL A 645 -16.31 -41.51 -10.43
C VAL A 645 -17.01 -42.02 -9.17
N SER A 646 -16.39 -41.78 -8.02
CA SER A 646 -16.93 -42.15 -6.71
C SER A 646 -16.50 -41.15 -5.64
N LEU A 647 -17.13 -41.21 -4.46
CA LEU A 647 -16.76 -40.36 -3.33
C LEU A 647 -15.32 -40.62 -2.83
N ALA A 648 -14.69 -41.74 -3.20
CA ALA A 648 -13.29 -42.02 -2.88
C ALA A 648 -12.30 -41.08 -3.61
N ALA A 649 -12.76 -40.31 -4.60
CA ALA A 649 -11.98 -39.24 -5.22
C ALA A 649 -11.57 -38.14 -4.22
N PHE A 650 -12.37 -37.96 -3.17
CA PHE A 650 -12.13 -36.97 -2.13
C PHE A 650 -11.45 -37.60 -0.92
N ASP A 651 -10.33 -37.02 -0.51
CA ASP A 651 -9.70 -37.32 0.77
C ASP A 651 -10.18 -36.31 1.81
N LEU A 652 -10.99 -36.79 2.77
CA LEU A 652 -11.71 -35.96 3.74
C LEU A 652 -11.12 -36.13 5.13
N ILE A 653 -10.26 -35.18 5.55
CA ILE A 653 -9.54 -35.24 6.81
C ILE A 653 -9.79 -33.97 7.62
N GLY A 654 -10.06 -34.10 8.91
CA GLY A 654 -10.10 -32.95 9.84
C GLY A 654 -11.21 -31.92 9.61
N ASN A 655 -12.12 -32.14 8.65
CA ASN A 655 -13.20 -31.20 8.36
C ASN A 655 -14.26 -31.18 9.47
N VAL A 656 -14.92 -30.03 9.63
CA VAL A 656 -15.98 -29.81 10.62
C VAL A 656 -17.18 -29.16 9.95
N ASN A 657 -18.38 -29.66 10.23
CA ASN A 657 -19.63 -28.93 9.99
C ASN A 657 -20.10 -28.36 11.34
N PHE A 658 -20.27 -27.04 11.44
CA PHE A 658 -20.48 -26.34 12.71
C PHE A 658 -21.80 -25.58 12.79
#